data_AF-A0AAD4NFC3-F1
#
_entry.id   AF-A0AAD4NFC3-F1
#
_cell.length_a   1.000
_cell.length_b   1.000
_cell.length_c   1.000
_cell.angle_alpha   90.00
_cell.angle_beta   90.00
_cell.angle_gamma   90.00
#
_symmetry.space_group_name_H-M   'P 1'
#
loop_
_entity.id
_entity.type
_entity.pdbx_description
1 polymer ?
#
loop_
_entity_poly.entity_id
_entity_poly.type
_entity_poly.pdbx_seq_one_letter_code
_entity_poly.pdbx_strand_id
1 'polypeptide(L)'
;MLSWLRSGSRVRKPTLWLFLIGKSRWILGAVLTACFVYTFYTVTTSGTRAVIPDQNMLDYTEQRAVVRDGPVFGVNKIESGHIRPVLPEGNALNYGDQHDNVEDAKFDSHDSAAKVSDIESAPRAKALPFRTDMVMDEPRPRSRSKLKGKEINGEEYPRLTKSGKFVPIRRFVHIDMKGAPYKPSFFPEVFAFLKRLSVTGVVLEWEDMFPYTGRLAKAVNGDAYTIEQVEMILNSAKQQSLEIVPLVQTFGHLEWILKLKEFAHLREDKKFPQVICIGKEEVWELLRDMVDQVAKVHQKYGLNYFHMGADEVYQLGYCNETIAEMQKQGGRERVMLWHISRMANYIKQKYKVTVLAWHDMFVHVMEEELFLYNMTKLLEPVLWSYAEDLDQYLPHTDWLALKPFKNVWGSSTYKGADGPMRFNSNPIHYIKNHESWTVQMTRIYREFDYFQGLIMSGWSRYDHLAVLCELFPIGIPSLVMGTETILAGKPLNGIYPKSTALLGCQVPYEQGYVYGCNFPGNRIYEIINEYDAQRSLIQRYSRNDFEFNGWLSNVAEQYNYSSAMYIEKIIPLLDSYLMPLEKLENDLREEMSKVYFPEAIDEFVLTYMSGDLQFLRKRKKAANAILNKRKFFEKRPYIKYPKETAFQKDL
;
A
#
# COMPACT_ATOMS: atom_id res chain seq x y z
N MET A 1 -17.13 73.23 -31.37
CA MET A 1 -17.08 74.70 -31.31
C MET A 1 -16.07 75.03 -30.22
N LEU A 2 -14.92 75.66 -30.54
CA LEU A 2 -13.75 75.83 -29.62
C LEU A 2 -13.11 74.49 -29.17
N SER A 3 -11.82 74.38 -28.78
CA SER A 3 -10.63 75.20 -29.10
C SER A 3 -9.33 74.36 -28.98
N TRP A 4 -8.43 74.53 -29.96
CA TRP A 4 -6.96 74.70 -29.87
C TRP A 4 -6.23 74.67 -28.50
N LEU A 5 -4.95 74.25 -28.37
CA LEU A 5 -3.93 73.74 -29.33
C LEU A 5 -2.69 73.16 -28.59
N ARG A 6 -1.72 72.63 -29.38
CA ARG A 6 -0.26 72.46 -29.12
C ARG A 6 0.17 71.27 -28.22
N SER A 7 1.30 70.59 -28.50
CA SER A 7 2.22 70.68 -29.65
C SER A 7 3.01 69.37 -29.87
N GLY A 8 3.80 69.29 -30.94
CA GLY A 8 4.82 68.25 -31.10
C GLY A 8 5.81 68.51 -32.23
N SER A 9 6.73 67.55 -32.40
CA SER A 9 7.61 67.30 -33.56
C SER A 9 9.03 67.93 -33.63
N ARG A 10 9.96 67.06 -34.08
CA ARG A 10 11.16 67.31 -34.94
C ARG A 10 12.47 67.89 -34.37
N VAL A 11 13.37 66.95 -34.01
CA VAL A 11 14.64 66.61 -34.72
C VAL A 11 15.54 67.75 -35.25
N ARG A 12 16.83 67.76 -34.84
CA ARG A 12 18.00 68.22 -35.64
C ARG A 12 19.34 67.60 -35.17
N LYS A 13 20.29 67.44 -36.10
CA LYS A 13 21.77 67.22 -35.95
C LYS A 13 22.49 68.57 -36.25
N PRO A 14 23.81 68.83 -36.05
CA PRO A 14 25.04 67.97 -36.06
C PRO A 14 25.83 68.05 -34.72
N THR A 15 27.18 67.98 -34.52
CA THR A 15 28.46 67.95 -35.32
C THR A 15 29.53 67.27 -34.42
N LEU A 16 30.36 66.30 -34.84
CA LEU A 16 31.62 66.35 -35.61
C LEU A 16 32.87 66.89 -34.86
N TRP A 17 33.90 66.05 -34.62
CA TRP A 17 35.37 66.29 -34.78
C TRP A 17 36.22 65.05 -34.34
N LEU A 18 37.11 64.55 -35.23
CA LEU A 18 38.53 64.06 -35.08
C LEU A 18 39.05 63.29 -33.82
N PHE A 19 40.05 62.35 -33.86
CA PHE A 19 40.84 61.70 -34.95
C PHE A 19 41.70 60.47 -34.47
N LEU A 20 41.88 59.43 -35.31
CA LEU A 20 42.94 58.36 -35.35
C LEU A 20 43.22 57.52 -34.05
N ILE A 21 43.92 56.37 -34.01
CA ILE A 21 44.79 55.54 -34.90
C ILE A 21 44.29 54.06 -34.82
N GLY A 22 44.39 53.14 -35.79
CA GLY A 22 45.13 53.13 -37.07
C GLY A 22 44.78 51.98 -38.04
N LYS A 23 45.74 51.67 -38.94
CA LYS A 23 45.65 50.86 -40.19
C LYS A 23 45.83 49.35 -39.91
N SER A 24 45.44 48.35 -40.73
CA SER A 24 44.78 48.18 -42.06
C SER A 24 44.52 46.65 -42.28
N ARG A 25 44.06 46.03 -43.39
CA ARG A 25 43.77 46.36 -44.82
C ARG A 25 42.89 45.26 -45.48
N TRP A 26 42.11 45.58 -46.54
CA TRP A 26 41.60 44.68 -47.62
C TRP A 26 40.66 43.49 -47.23
N ILE A 27 39.73 42.97 -48.07
CA ILE A 27 39.17 43.37 -49.39
C ILE A 27 37.67 42.93 -49.52
N LEU A 28 36.99 43.41 -50.55
CA LEU A 28 35.59 43.17 -50.96
C LEU A 28 35.24 41.66 -51.19
N GLY A 29 33.97 41.22 -51.24
CA GLY A 29 32.67 41.91 -51.07
C GLY A 29 31.53 41.27 -51.91
N ALA A 30 30.32 41.86 -51.87
CA ALA A 30 29.10 41.52 -52.65
C ALA A 30 28.41 40.15 -52.37
N VAL A 31 27.14 39.89 -52.73
CA VAL A 31 25.83 40.59 -52.58
C VAL A 31 24.69 39.66 -53.11
N LEU A 32 23.42 39.93 -52.78
CA LEU A 32 22.16 39.35 -53.34
C LEU A 32 21.71 37.92 -52.96
N THR A 33 20.82 37.88 -51.97
CA THR A 33 19.44 37.34 -52.01
C THR A 33 19.00 36.46 -53.20
N ALA A 34 18.52 35.24 -52.91
CA ALA A 34 17.35 34.61 -53.56
C ALA A 34 16.77 33.48 -52.69
N CYS A 35 15.47 33.21 -52.78
CA CYS A 35 14.82 32.03 -52.18
C CYS A 35 14.46 31.01 -53.28
N PHE A 36 14.45 29.71 -52.99
CA PHE A 36 13.34 28.79 -53.32
C PHE A 36 13.47 27.44 -52.58
N VAL A 37 12.49 26.55 -52.79
CA VAL A 37 12.14 25.38 -51.96
C VAL A 37 12.57 24.05 -52.61
N TYR A 38 12.99 23.03 -51.85
CA TYR A 38 12.45 21.63 -51.85
C TYR A 38 13.26 20.58 -51.02
N THR A 39 12.56 19.93 -50.09
CA THR A 39 12.56 18.47 -49.76
C THR A 39 13.81 17.69 -49.26
N PHE A 40 13.70 17.21 -48.00
CA PHE A 40 14.16 15.94 -47.38
C PHE A 40 15.52 15.30 -47.74
N TYR A 41 16.38 15.07 -46.72
CA TYR A 41 16.47 13.75 -46.03
C TYR A 41 17.15 13.89 -44.64
N THR A 42 17.39 12.77 -43.95
CA THR A 42 17.62 12.66 -42.48
C THR A 42 19.08 12.48 -42.03
N VAL A 43 19.38 12.79 -40.74
CA VAL A 43 20.12 11.97 -39.72
C VAL A 43 20.97 12.81 -38.72
N THR A 44 20.66 12.71 -37.41
CA THR A 44 21.46 13.14 -36.21
C THR A 44 21.79 14.65 -36.07
N THR A 45 22.22 15.21 -34.92
CA THR A 45 22.70 14.68 -33.61
C THR A 45 22.13 15.42 -32.38
N SER A 46 22.06 14.73 -31.23
CA SER A 46 22.25 15.22 -29.85
C SER A 46 21.75 16.63 -29.41
N GLY A 47 20.77 16.62 -28.49
CA GLY A 47 21.05 17.02 -27.10
C GLY A 47 20.87 18.49 -26.66
N THR A 48 19.82 18.73 -25.87
CA THR A 48 19.88 19.60 -24.67
C THR A 48 18.93 19.07 -23.61
N ARG A 49 19.39 18.96 -22.36
CA ARG A 49 18.52 18.67 -21.21
C ARG A 49 17.84 19.95 -20.76
N ALA A 50 16.52 20.00 -20.79
CA ALA A 50 15.75 20.92 -19.95
C ALA A 50 15.44 20.21 -18.63
N VAL A 51 15.93 20.76 -17.51
CA VAL A 51 15.53 20.29 -16.18
C VAL A 51 14.24 21.02 -15.81
N ILE A 52 13.17 20.26 -15.59
CA ILE A 52 11.94 20.73 -14.98
C ILE A 52 11.88 20.09 -13.59
N PRO A 53 11.60 20.82 -12.50
CA PRO A 53 11.51 20.21 -11.17
C PRO A 53 10.17 19.51 -11.01
N ASP A 54 10.19 18.21 -10.69
CA ASP A 54 9.00 17.52 -10.21
C ASP A 54 8.63 18.04 -8.81
N GLN A 55 7.44 18.62 -8.70
CA GLN A 55 6.75 18.84 -7.43
C GLN A 55 5.47 17.99 -7.41
N ASN A 56 5.08 17.54 -6.22
CA ASN A 56 3.94 16.66 -5.91
C ASN A 56 4.20 15.15 -5.92
N MET A 57 5.33 14.71 -5.35
CA MET A 57 5.26 13.58 -4.41
C MET A 57 4.67 14.10 -3.10
N LEU A 58 3.52 13.57 -2.67
CA LEU A 58 2.96 13.86 -1.34
C LEU A 58 3.18 12.62 -0.47
N ASP A 59 4.15 12.71 0.44
CA ASP A 59 4.38 11.70 1.47
C ASP A 59 3.16 11.62 2.39
N TYR A 60 2.59 10.42 2.53
CA TYR A 60 1.56 10.13 3.52
C TYR A 60 2.17 9.60 4.81
N THR A 61 2.80 10.49 5.57
CA THR A 61 3.15 10.23 6.97
C THR A 61 1.95 10.52 7.87
N GLU A 62 1.13 9.52 8.21
CA GLU A 62 0.26 9.65 9.39
C GLU A 62 1.09 9.43 10.66
N GLN A 63 1.14 10.45 11.50
CA GLN A 63 2.05 10.51 12.64
C GLN A 63 1.43 9.95 13.93
N ARG A 64 2.27 9.30 14.75
CA ARG A 64 1.97 8.94 16.14
C ARG A 64 1.59 10.19 16.95
N ALA A 65 0.30 10.42 17.19
CA ALA A 65 -0.18 11.45 18.10
C ALA A 65 -0.11 10.98 19.56
N VAL A 66 0.99 11.30 20.26
CA VAL A 66 1.13 11.04 21.70
C VAL A 66 0.31 12.05 22.50
N VAL A 67 -0.94 11.71 22.80
CA VAL A 67 -1.78 12.48 23.72
C VAL A 67 -1.31 12.22 25.15
N ARG A 68 -1.00 13.28 25.90
CA ARG A 68 -0.74 13.24 27.35
C ARG A 68 -2.03 13.54 28.12
N ASP A 69 -2.21 12.86 29.25
CA ASP A 69 -3.40 13.01 30.09
C ASP A 69 -3.57 14.39 30.73
N GLY A 70 -4.83 14.79 30.89
CA GLY A 70 -5.28 15.91 31.73
C GLY A 70 -6.67 15.59 32.28
N PRO A 71 -6.96 15.83 33.58
CA PRO A 71 -8.15 15.27 34.22
C PRO A 71 -9.43 16.06 33.91
N VAL A 72 -10.52 15.33 33.66
CA VAL A 72 -11.88 15.89 33.50
C VAL A 72 -12.67 15.72 34.80
N PHE A 73 -13.00 16.83 35.46
CA PHE A 73 -14.09 16.87 36.44
C PHE A 73 -15.44 16.89 35.71
N GLY A 74 -16.44 16.14 36.20
CA GLY A 74 -17.71 15.91 35.49
C GLY A 74 -18.95 16.50 36.19
N VAL A 75 -20.12 15.92 35.87
CA VAL A 75 -21.47 16.21 36.43
C VAL A 75 -22.06 17.53 35.86
N ASN A 76 -23.25 17.58 35.23
CA ASN A 76 -24.53 16.96 35.62
C ASN A 76 -25.55 16.76 34.45
N LYS A 77 -26.70 16.13 34.74
CA LYS A 77 -27.88 16.00 33.84
C LYS A 77 -28.80 17.25 33.83
N ILE A 78 -29.45 17.53 32.69
CA ILE A 78 -30.85 18.06 32.57
C ILE A 78 -31.52 17.41 31.33
N GLU A 79 -32.86 17.35 31.28
CA GLU A 79 -33.66 16.63 30.26
C GLU A 79 -34.52 17.56 29.36
N SER A 80 -35.08 16.96 28.30
CA SER A 80 -36.31 17.36 27.56
C SER A 80 -36.24 18.47 26.47
N GLY A 81 -37.17 18.40 25.51
CA GLY A 81 -37.40 19.41 24.46
C GLY A 81 -37.47 18.86 23.03
N HIS A 82 -38.62 18.99 22.35
CA HIS A 82 -38.76 18.80 20.89
C HIS A 82 -38.73 20.16 20.16
N ILE A 83 -38.28 20.19 18.90
CA ILE A 83 -38.94 20.86 17.75
C ILE A 83 -38.21 20.53 16.43
N ARG A 84 -38.85 20.85 15.29
CA ARG A 84 -38.49 20.43 13.91
C ARG A 84 -37.50 21.39 13.20
N PRO A 85 -36.87 20.96 12.07
CA PRO A 85 -35.68 21.62 11.53
C PRO A 85 -35.96 22.84 10.64
N VAL A 86 -34.92 23.67 10.46
CA VAL A 86 -34.85 24.80 9.52
C VAL A 86 -33.59 24.66 8.65
N LEU A 87 -33.68 25.02 7.38
CA LEU A 87 -32.57 25.01 6.41
C LEU A 87 -31.72 26.28 6.54
N PRO A 88 -30.38 26.21 6.44
CA PRO A 88 -29.56 27.40 6.30
C PRO A 88 -29.51 27.86 4.84
N GLU A 89 -29.98 29.08 4.56
CA GLU A 89 -29.53 29.83 3.39
C GLU A 89 -28.09 30.31 3.63
N GLY A 90 -27.29 30.39 2.56
CA GLY A 90 -25.92 30.87 2.64
C GLY A 90 -25.78 32.34 2.25
N ASN A 91 -24.67 32.95 2.64
CA ASN A 91 -24.01 33.96 1.82
C ASN A 91 -22.52 34.00 2.16
N ALA A 92 -21.68 34.16 1.12
CA ALA A 92 -20.27 34.47 1.25
C ALA A 92 -20.05 35.95 0.98
N LEU A 93 -19.04 36.56 1.60
CA LEU A 93 -18.46 37.82 1.14
C LEU A 93 -16.97 37.89 1.51
N ASN A 94 -16.17 38.49 0.64
CA ASN A 94 -14.72 38.63 0.79
C ASN A 94 -14.35 39.93 1.53
N TYR A 95 -13.34 39.86 2.38
CA TYR A 95 -12.31 40.90 2.59
C TYR A 95 -11.03 40.16 3.06
N GLY A 96 -9.80 40.58 2.76
CA GLY A 96 -9.35 41.75 1.99
C GLY A 96 -8.14 42.38 2.68
N ASP A 97 -6.94 42.19 2.13
CA ASP A 97 -5.68 42.65 2.75
C ASP A 97 -5.57 44.18 2.87
N GLN A 98 -5.13 44.68 4.04
CA GLN A 98 -4.19 45.80 4.12
C GLN A 98 -3.51 45.97 5.50
N HIS A 99 -2.24 45.60 5.54
CA HIS A 99 -1.06 46.38 6.00
C HIS A 99 -1.06 47.35 7.21
N ASP A 100 0.11 47.33 7.85
CA ASP A 100 0.82 48.40 8.60
C ASP A 100 0.51 48.69 10.10
N ASN A 101 1.41 48.18 10.95
CA ASN A 101 2.21 48.83 12.00
C ASN A 101 1.71 50.15 12.65
N VAL A 102 1.84 50.26 13.99
CA VAL A 102 2.79 51.21 14.66
C VAL A 102 2.85 51.02 16.20
N GLU A 103 4.09 51.04 16.71
CA GLU A 103 4.63 51.39 18.06
C GLU A 103 3.96 50.96 19.40
N ASP A 104 4.72 50.13 20.12
CA ASP A 104 5.26 50.33 21.49
C ASP A 104 4.54 51.27 22.50
N ALA A 105 4.24 50.70 23.67
CA ALA A 105 4.30 51.41 24.96
C ALA A 105 4.76 50.47 26.10
N LYS A 106 5.83 50.85 26.81
CA LYS A 106 6.26 50.20 28.08
C LYS A 106 5.63 50.91 29.28
N PHE A 107 5.43 50.19 30.39
CA PHE A 107 5.69 50.78 31.72
C PHE A 107 6.01 49.72 32.79
N ASP A 108 6.84 50.14 33.75
CA ASP A 108 7.27 49.46 34.99
C ASP A 108 6.16 49.52 36.08
N SER A 109 6.20 48.95 37.30
CA SER A 109 7.03 47.98 38.05
C SER A 109 6.32 47.68 39.40
N HIS A 110 6.58 46.54 40.08
CA HIS A 110 7.10 46.52 41.47
C HIS A 110 7.18 45.13 42.15
N ASP A 111 7.96 45.14 43.25
CA ASP A 111 8.41 44.07 44.14
C ASP A 111 7.35 43.22 44.85
N SER A 112 7.74 41.98 45.19
CA SER A 112 7.92 41.57 46.60
C SER A 112 8.78 40.30 46.70
N ALA A 113 9.39 40.04 47.85
CA ALA A 113 10.48 39.07 48.01
C ALA A 113 10.37 38.19 49.28
N ALA A 114 11.37 37.32 49.50
CA ALA A 114 11.52 36.32 50.58
C ALA A 114 10.78 34.99 50.33
N LYS A 115 11.29 33.81 50.75
CA LYS A 115 12.56 33.46 51.45
C LYS A 115 12.87 31.96 51.25
N VAL A 116 14.14 31.61 51.04
CA VAL A 116 14.69 30.24 51.24
C VAL A 116 16.12 30.38 51.76
N SER A 117 16.55 29.51 52.68
CA SER A 117 17.94 29.42 53.13
C SER A 117 18.31 27.98 53.51
N ASP A 118 19.62 27.78 53.71
CA ASP A 118 20.29 26.64 54.34
C ASP A 118 20.54 25.39 53.44
N ILE A 119 21.70 24.71 53.45
CA ILE A 119 23.15 25.08 53.53
C ILE A 119 23.98 23.79 53.22
N GLU A 120 25.31 23.89 52.99
CA GLU A 120 26.31 22.81 52.79
C GLU A 120 26.42 22.10 51.40
N SER A 121 27.56 21.46 51.05
CA SER A 121 28.92 22.03 50.87
C SER A 121 29.85 21.17 49.98
N ALA A 122 30.56 21.82 49.03
CA ALA A 122 31.83 21.42 48.37
C ALA A 122 31.92 20.07 47.60
N PRO A 123 33.01 19.78 46.82
CA PRO A 123 34.04 20.66 46.24
C PRO A 123 34.08 20.62 44.69
N ARG A 124 34.90 21.50 44.06
CA ARG A 124 35.12 21.53 42.60
C ARG A 124 36.01 20.38 42.09
N ALA A 125 35.56 19.67 41.05
CA ALA A 125 36.43 18.78 40.25
C ALA A 125 37.28 19.58 39.23
N LYS A 126 38.44 19.04 38.85
CA LYS A 126 39.35 19.63 37.84
C LYS A 126 38.93 19.22 36.42
N ALA A 127 39.03 20.15 35.47
CA ALA A 127 38.93 19.82 34.05
C ALA A 127 40.15 19.00 33.60
N LEU A 128 39.90 18.01 32.74
CA LEU A 128 40.91 17.24 32.00
C LEU A 128 40.64 17.40 30.49
N PRO A 129 41.67 17.36 29.63
CA PRO A 129 41.52 17.70 28.22
C PRO A 129 40.76 16.62 27.44
N PHE A 130 39.96 17.06 26.46
CA PHE A 130 39.37 16.18 25.47
C PHE A 130 40.48 15.48 24.67
N ARG A 131 40.41 14.14 24.61
CA ARG A 131 41.22 13.32 23.71
C ARG A 131 40.31 12.63 22.70
N THR A 132 40.18 13.26 21.53
CA THR A 132 39.64 12.60 20.34
C THR A 132 40.58 11.46 19.95
N ASP A 133 40.13 10.21 20.12
CA ASP A 133 40.59 9.00 19.41
C ASP A 133 39.82 7.78 19.94
N MET A 134 38.52 7.68 19.62
CA MET A 134 37.79 6.41 19.76
C MET A 134 37.86 5.66 18.43
N VAL A 135 38.86 4.78 18.32
CA VAL A 135 38.83 3.71 17.31
C VAL A 135 37.64 2.81 17.65
N MET A 136 36.77 2.57 16.66
CA MET A 136 35.64 1.65 16.79
C MET A 136 36.18 0.22 16.92
N ASP A 137 36.19 -0.34 18.14
CA ASP A 137 36.56 -1.73 18.42
C ASP A 137 35.61 -2.66 17.64
N GLU A 138 36.15 -3.56 16.81
CA GLU A 138 35.31 -4.44 15.99
C GLU A 138 34.39 -5.30 16.87
N PRO A 139 33.14 -5.60 16.43
CA PRO A 139 32.21 -6.40 17.22
C PRO A 139 32.75 -7.82 17.42
N ARG A 140 33.36 -8.06 18.59
CA ARG A 140 34.06 -9.28 18.94
C ARG A 140 33.22 -10.52 18.61
N PRO A 141 33.73 -11.47 17.82
CA PRO A 141 32.93 -12.56 17.28
C PRO A 141 32.44 -13.47 18.41
N ARG A 142 31.14 -13.40 18.74
CA ARG A 142 30.48 -14.38 19.60
C ARG A 142 30.70 -15.78 19.03
N SER A 143 31.11 -16.71 19.89
CA SER A 143 31.70 -17.98 19.47
C SER A 143 30.83 -18.76 18.47
N ARG A 144 31.47 -19.22 17.39
CA ARG A 144 30.89 -20.18 16.41
C ARG A 144 30.38 -21.46 17.08
N SER A 145 30.79 -21.78 18.31
CA SER A 145 30.39 -23.02 19.00
C SER A 145 28.89 -23.15 19.28
N LYS A 146 28.13 -22.04 19.42
CA LYS A 146 26.69 -22.10 19.76
C LYS A 146 25.76 -22.62 18.65
N LEU A 147 26.23 -22.67 17.40
CA LEU A 147 25.40 -23.10 16.26
C LEU A 147 25.81 -24.46 15.67
N LYS A 148 26.92 -25.05 16.13
CA LYS A 148 27.46 -26.28 15.54
C LYS A 148 26.53 -27.47 15.83
N GLY A 149 26.10 -28.17 14.78
CA GLY A 149 25.21 -29.34 14.89
C GLY A 149 23.73 -28.97 15.08
N LYS A 150 23.33 -27.75 14.73
CA LYS A 150 21.91 -27.37 14.58
C LYS A 150 21.43 -27.68 13.17
N GLU A 151 20.16 -28.02 13.04
CA GLU A 151 19.52 -28.33 11.76
C GLU A 151 18.07 -27.82 11.71
N ILE A 152 17.56 -27.57 10.51
CA ILE A 152 16.16 -27.27 10.23
C ILE A 152 15.69 -28.19 9.11
N ASN A 153 14.67 -29.00 9.38
CA ASN A 153 14.07 -29.95 8.42
C ASN A 153 15.13 -30.86 7.70
N GLY A 154 16.25 -31.17 8.36
CA GLY A 154 17.37 -31.97 7.80
C GLY A 154 18.45 -31.17 7.05
N GLU A 155 18.33 -29.84 6.92
CA GLU A 155 19.39 -28.97 6.42
C GLU A 155 20.22 -28.38 7.58
N GLU A 156 21.56 -28.31 7.43
CA GLU A 156 22.46 -27.71 8.43
C GLU A 156 22.16 -26.21 8.65
N TYR A 157 22.01 -25.81 9.92
CA TYR A 157 21.81 -24.41 10.31
C TYR A 157 23.09 -23.81 10.90
N PRO A 158 23.55 -22.64 10.43
CA PRO A 158 22.94 -21.74 9.44
C PRO A 158 23.28 -22.12 7.99
N ARG A 159 22.29 -22.11 7.11
CA ARG A 159 22.51 -22.20 5.66
C ARG A 159 23.07 -20.87 5.14
N LEU A 160 24.30 -20.89 4.64
CA LEU A 160 25.00 -19.71 4.11
C LEU A 160 25.37 -19.87 2.63
N THR A 161 25.42 -18.76 1.90
CA THR A 161 26.03 -18.71 0.56
C THR A 161 27.57 -18.81 0.64
N LYS A 162 28.22 -19.02 -0.51
CA LYS A 162 29.69 -18.95 -0.63
C LYS A 162 30.30 -17.60 -0.19
N SER A 163 29.49 -16.53 -0.16
CA SER A 163 29.86 -15.20 0.33
C SER A 163 29.43 -14.92 1.79
N GLY A 164 29.02 -15.96 2.53
CA GLY A 164 28.68 -15.87 3.95
C GLY A 164 27.33 -15.19 4.25
N LYS A 165 26.47 -15.02 3.23
CA LYS A 165 25.14 -14.41 3.36
C LYS A 165 24.14 -15.47 3.80
N PHE A 166 23.20 -15.11 4.67
CA PHE A 166 22.20 -16.06 5.19
C PHE A 166 21.14 -16.36 4.12
N VAL A 167 20.75 -17.63 4.02
CA VAL A 167 19.63 -18.07 3.18
C VAL A 167 18.63 -18.80 4.08
N PRO A 168 17.37 -18.33 4.20
CA PRO A 168 16.37 -18.97 5.04
C PRO A 168 16.09 -20.40 4.55
N ILE A 169 16.16 -21.36 5.48
CA ILE A 169 15.95 -22.79 5.18
C ILE A 169 14.47 -23.05 4.88
N ARG A 170 13.56 -22.54 5.73
CA ARG A 170 12.13 -22.47 5.39
C ARG A 170 11.87 -21.19 4.58
N ARG A 171 11.30 -21.38 3.39
CA ARG A 171 10.85 -20.32 2.47
C ARG A 171 9.37 -20.58 2.25
N PHE A 172 8.52 -19.83 2.94
CA PHE A 172 7.08 -20.00 2.88
C PHE A 172 6.46 -18.90 2.01
N VAL A 173 5.38 -19.23 1.31
CA VAL A 173 4.57 -18.25 0.57
C VAL A 173 3.25 -18.05 1.31
N HIS A 174 2.85 -16.80 1.54
CA HIS A 174 1.50 -16.49 1.99
C HIS A 174 0.54 -16.53 0.81
N ILE A 175 -0.57 -17.24 0.98
CA ILE A 175 -1.76 -17.13 0.14
C ILE A 175 -2.86 -16.54 1.01
N ASP A 176 -3.12 -15.26 0.78
CA ASP A 176 -4.26 -14.55 1.32
C ASP A 176 -5.54 -14.97 0.57
N MET A 177 -6.52 -15.48 1.32
CA MET A 177 -7.80 -15.99 0.81
C MET A 177 -8.91 -14.92 0.81
N LYS A 178 -8.62 -13.72 1.31
CA LYS A 178 -9.52 -12.57 1.48
C LYS A 178 -9.91 -11.94 0.14
N GLY A 179 -11.21 -11.89 -0.16
CA GLY A 179 -11.78 -11.17 -1.31
C GLY A 179 -11.56 -11.79 -2.70
N ALA A 180 -10.35 -12.26 -3.02
CA ALA A 180 -10.04 -12.95 -4.26
C ALA A 180 -9.52 -14.39 -4.03
N PRO A 181 -10.30 -15.27 -3.38
CA PRO A 181 -9.97 -16.68 -3.20
C PRO A 181 -9.92 -17.43 -4.54
N TYR A 182 -9.07 -18.46 -4.61
CA TYR A 182 -8.91 -19.25 -5.84
C TYR A 182 -9.91 -20.42 -5.85
N LYS A 183 -10.39 -20.80 -7.04
CA LYS A 183 -11.15 -22.04 -7.21
C LYS A 183 -10.28 -23.24 -6.77
N PRO A 184 -10.85 -24.24 -6.07
CA PRO A 184 -10.08 -25.37 -5.52
C PRO A 184 -9.20 -26.10 -6.55
N SER A 185 -9.63 -26.15 -7.80
CA SER A 185 -8.91 -26.74 -8.94
C SER A 185 -7.59 -26.06 -9.30
N PHE A 186 -7.36 -24.81 -8.89
CA PHE A 186 -6.13 -24.05 -9.19
C PHE A 186 -4.98 -24.38 -8.23
N PHE A 187 -5.28 -24.72 -6.98
CA PHE A 187 -4.28 -24.97 -5.94
C PHE A 187 -3.24 -26.06 -6.28
N PRO A 188 -3.59 -27.22 -6.89
CA PRO A 188 -2.59 -28.21 -7.29
C PRO A 188 -1.54 -27.68 -8.29
N GLU A 189 -1.94 -26.80 -9.21
CA GLU A 189 -1.03 -26.18 -10.18
C GLU A 189 -0.12 -25.16 -9.48
N VAL A 190 -0.71 -24.31 -8.62
CA VAL A 190 0.03 -23.33 -7.80
C VAL A 190 1.06 -24.04 -6.92
N PHE A 191 0.69 -25.07 -6.17
CA PHE A 191 1.62 -25.78 -5.30
C PHE A 191 2.72 -26.51 -6.08
N ALA A 192 2.43 -27.07 -7.25
CA ALA A 192 3.46 -27.63 -8.12
C ALA A 192 4.42 -26.56 -8.65
N PHE A 193 3.93 -25.36 -8.98
CA PHE A 193 4.75 -24.22 -9.39
C PHE A 193 5.64 -23.72 -8.23
N LEU A 194 5.08 -23.51 -7.04
CA LEU A 194 5.81 -23.11 -5.84
C LEU A 194 6.90 -24.14 -5.49
N LYS A 195 6.62 -25.44 -5.66
CA LYS A 195 7.64 -26.48 -5.44
C LYS A 195 8.82 -26.37 -6.41
N ARG A 196 8.57 -26.07 -7.70
CA ARG A 196 9.64 -25.78 -8.67
C ARG A 196 10.45 -24.54 -8.29
N LEU A 197 9.81 -23.54 -7.66
CA LEU A 197 10.45 -22.34 -7.13
C LEU A 197 11.29 -22.59 -5.85
N SER A 198 11.40 -23.84 -5.37
CA SER A 198 12.11 -24.21 -4.13
C SER A 198 11.50 -23.63 -2.84
N VAL A 199 10.20 -23.30 -2.88
CA VAL A 199 9.38 -23.03 -1.70
C VAL A 199 9.24 -24.31 -0.86
N THR A 200 9.23 -24.17 0.46
CA THR A 200 9.17 -25.30 1.41
C THR A 200 7.81 -25.46 2.09
N GLY A 201 6.96 -24.43 2.02
CA GLY A 201 5.66 -24.44 2.67
C GLY A 201 4.79 -23.24 2.28
N VAL A 202 3.56 -23.24 2.76
CA VAL A 202 2.54 -22.23 2.48
C VAL A 202 1.85 -21.81 3.78
N VAL A 203 1.68 -20.50 3.96
CA VAL A 203 0.75 -19.94 4.95
C VAL A 203 -0.59 -19.72 4.25
N LEU A 204 -1.69 -20.23 4.82
CA LEU A 204 -3.05 -20.08 4.31
C LEU A 204 -3.88 -19.31 5.34
N GLU A 205 -4.28 -18.07 5.03
CA GLU A 205 -5.13 -17.26 5.91
C GLU A 205 -6.61 -17.58 5.74
N TRP A 206 -7.30 -17.90 6.83
CA TRP A 206 -8.67 -18.43 6.84
C TRP A 206 -9.66 -17.49 7.54
N GLU A 207 -10.37 -16.72 6.72
CA GLU A 207 -11.53 -15.91 7.11
C GLU A 207 -12.84 -16.59 6.65
N ASP A 208 -13.78 -15.82 6.08
CA ASP A 208 -15.13 -16.23 5.66
C ASP A 208 -15.18 -17.38 4.63
N MET A 209 -14.09 -17.62 3.91
CA MET A 209 -13.96 -18.72 2.95
C MET A 209 -13.80 -20.12 3.56
N PHE A 210 -13.52 -20.23 4.87
CA PHE A 210 -13.52 -21.52 5.55
C PHE A 210 -14.97 -21.95 5.90
N PRO A 211 -15.36 -23.23 5.68
CA PRO A 211 -16.69 -23.75 6.02
C PRO A 211 -16.91 -23.90 7.54
N TYR A 212 -17.03 -22.78 8.22
CA TYR A 212 -17.34 -22.77 9.64
C TYR A 212 -18.77 -23.23 9.92
N THR A 213 -18.93 -23.97 11.01
CA THR A 213 -20.20 -24.54 11.48
C THR A 213 -20.61 -23.96 12.83
N GLY A 214 -21.84 -24.25 13.27
CA GLY A 214 -22.37 -23.73 14.53
C GLY A 214 -22.60 -22.21 14.48
N ARG A 215 -22.20 -21.49 15.53
CA ARG A 215 -22.38 -20.03 15.61
C ARG A 215 -21.73 -19.26 14.45
N LEU A 216 -20.58 -19.73 13.96
CA LEU A 216 -19.80 -19.10 12.91
C LEU A 216 -20.41 -19.24 11.51
N ALA A 217 -21.37 -20.16 11.30
CA ALA A 217 -21.99 -20.41 10.00
C ALA A 217 -22.74 -19.19 9.42
N LYS A 218 -22.96 -18.13 10.21
CA LYS A 218 -23.51 -16.85 9.77
C LYS A 218 -22.50 -15.90 9.12
N ALA A 219 -21.21 -16.19 9.25
CA ALA A 219 -20.12 -15.38 8.69
C ALA A 219 -19.36 -16.11 7.56
N VAL A 220 -19.85 -17.27 7.11
CA VAL A 220 -19.29 -18.02 5.98
C VAL A 220 -19.73 -17.36 4.67
N ASN A 221 -18.80 -17.23 3.72
CA ASN A 221 -19.03 -16.63 2.41
C ASN A 221 -19.99 -17.48 1.55
N GLY A 222 -20.70 -16.87 0.61
CA GLY A 222 -21.57 -17.59 -0.33
C GLY A 222 -20.80 -18.52 -1.29
N ASP A 223 -19.57 -18.16 -1.64
CA ASP A 223 -18.65 -18.95 -2.47
C ASP A 223 -17.66 -19.80 -1.62
N ALA A 224 -17.85 -19.89 -0.30
CA ALA A 224 -16.96 -20.61 0.61
C ALA A 224 -16.78 -22.09 0.25
N TYR A 225 -15.60 -22.63 0.53
CA TYR A 225 -15.27 -24.02 0.20
C TYR A 225 -16.06 -25.01 1.05
N THR A 226 -16.40 -26.15 0.48
CA THR A 226 -16.78 -27.36 1.25
C THR A 226 -15.58 -27.92 2.04
N ILE A 227 -15.83 -28.70 3.09
CA ILE A 227 -14.76 -29.37 3.88
C ILE A 227 -13.93 -30.27 2.95
N GLU A 228 -14.58 -30.94 2.01
CA GLU A 228 -13.97 -31.80 0.99
C GLU A 228 -12.99 -31.02 0.09
N GLN A 229 -13.33 -29.77 -0.27
CA GLN A 229 -12.45 -28.89 -1.04
C GLN A 229 -11.28 -28.36 -0.19
N VAL A 230 -11.50 -28.01 1.08
CA VAL A 230 -10.40 -27.66 2.00
C VAL A 230 -9.43 -28.84 2.15
N GLU A 231 -9.94 -30.05 2.38
CA GLU A 231 -9.11 -31.25 2.50
C GLU A 231 -8.39 -31.59 1.19
N MET A 232 -9.01 -31.37 0.03
CA MET A 232 -8.33 -31.49 -1.27
C MET A 232 -7.17 -30.50 -1.42
N ILE A 233 -7.36 -29.23 -1.02
CA ILE A 233 -6.31 -28.20 -1.04
C ILE A 233 -5.14 -28.64 -0.15
N LEU A 234 -5.40 -29.00 1.11
CA LEU A 234 -4.36 -29.44 2.06
C LEU A 234 -3.63 -30.71 1.59
N ASN A 235 -4.36 -31.68 1.03
CA ASN A 235 -3.77 -32.89 0.44
C ASN A 235 -2.84 -32.57 -0.74
N SER A 236 -3.23 -31.63 -1.61
CA SER A 236 -2.42 -31.28 -2.79
C SER A 236 -1.10 -30.58 -2.43
N ALA A 237 -1.08 -29.71 -1.41
CA ALA A 237 0.18 -29.17 -0.87
C ALA A 237 1.05 -30.26 -0.22
N LYS A 238 0.44 -31.18 0.54
CA LYS A 238 1.14 -32.33 1.14
C LYS A 238 1.78 -33.24 0.09
N GLN A 239 1.11 -33.48 -1.04
CA GLN A 239 1.66 -34.24 -2.17
C GLN A 239 2.91 -33.58 -2.78
N GLN A 240 2.94 -32.24 -2.85
CA GLN A 240 4.12 -31.48 -3.25
C GLN A 240 5.21 -31.39 -2.16
N SER A 241 5.02 -32.05 -1.01
CA SER A 241 5.88 -31.92 0.17
C SER A 241 6.11 -30.45 0.54
N LEU A 242 5.01 -29.69 0.65
CA LEU A 242 4.97 -28.35 1.22
C LEU A 242 4.40 -28.44 2.64
N GLU A 243 5.09 -27.82 3.60
CA GLU A 243 4.62 -27.62 4.97
C GLU A 243 3.46 -26.61 4.96
N ILE A 244 2.37 -26.83 5.71
CA ILE A 244 1.21 -25.94 5.71
C ILE A 244 1.04 -25.29 7.08
N VAL A 245 0.83 -23.98 7.10
CA VAL A 245 0.51 -23.20 8.29
C VAL A 245 -0.84 -22.53 8.09
N PRO A 246 -1.89 -22.88 8.85
CA PRO A 246 -3.09 -22.05 8.93
C PRO A 246 -2.75 -20.74 9.62
N LEU A 247 -3.21 -19.63 9.06
CA LEU A 247 -3.36 -18.36 9.75
C LEU A 247 -4.85 -18.15 10.04
N VAL A 248 -5.20 -17.87 11.29
CA VAL A 248 -6.54 -17.44 11.70
C VAL A 248 -6.38 -16.19 12.55
N GLN A 249 -7.04 -15.10 12.17
CA GLN A 249 -7.02 -13.86 12.95
C GLN A 249 -7.74 -14.02 14.28
N THR A 250 -7.15 -13.48 15.36
CA THR A 250 -7.68 -13.64 16.72
C THR A 250 -7.73 -12.35 17.56
N PHE A 251 -7.47 -11.17 16.97
CA PHE A 251 -7.47 -9.91 17.72
C PHE A 251 -7.87 -8.69 16.87
N GLY A 252 -7.05 -8.33 15.88
CA GLY A 252 -7.35 -7.40 14.79
C GLY A 252 -7.82 -8.14 13.53
N HIS A 253 -8.02 -7.40 12.44
CA HIS A 253 -8.46 -7.90 11.12
C HIS A 253 -9.71 -8.81 11.13
N LEU A 254 -10.62 -8.61 12.09
CA LEU A 254 -11.84 -9.41 12.25
C LEU A 254 -13.05 -8.79 11.55
N GLU A 255 -12.84 -7.90 10.58
CA GLU A 255 -13.94 -7.22 9.89
C GLU A 255 -14.89 -8.20 9.20
N TRP A 256 -14.37 -9.31 8.65
CA TRP A 256 -15.16 -10.31 7.91
C TRP A 256 -16.38 -10.80 8.69
N ILE A 257 -16.19 -11.04 9.99
CA ILE A 257 -17.23 -11.50 10.90
C ILE A 257 -17.88 -10.32 11.64
N LEU A 258 -17.09 -9.37 12.14
CA LEU A 258 -17.58 -8.27 12.96
C LEU A 258 -18.37 -7.21 12.17
N LYS A 259 -18.25 -7.12 10.84
CA LYS A 259 -19.09 -6.25 10.00
C LYS A 259 -20.56 -6.63 10.05
N LEU A 260 -20.86 -7.91 10.30
CA LEU A 260 -22.20 -8.50 10.28
C LEU A 260 -23.01 -8.13 11.54
N LYS A 261 -24.33 -8.06 11.39
CA LYS A 261 -25.26 -7.67 12.47
C LYS A 261 -25.21 -8.63 13.66
N GLU A 262 -25.05 -9.92 13.37
CA GLU A 262 -25.01 -11.05 14.30
C GLU A 262 -23.82 -11.02 15.26
N PHE A 263 -22.74 -10.31 14.92
CA PHE A 263 -21.51 -10.23 15.74
C PHE A 263 -21.12 -8.79 16.09
N ALA A 264 -21.89 -7.78 15.65
CA ALA A 264 -21.59 -6.37 15.89
C ALA A 264 -21.55 -5.97 17.38
N HIS A 265 -22.16 -6.74 18.28
CA HIS A 265 -22.08 -6.56 19.74
C HIS A 265 -20.77 -7.05 20.37
N LEU A 266 -19.92 -7.73 19.58
CA LEU A 266 -18.62 -8.26 19.98
C LEU A 266 -17.45 -7.34 19.61
N ARG A 267 -17.69 -6.23 18.91
CA ARG A 267 -16.66 -5.23 18.57
C ARG A 267 -16.15 -4.53 19.83
N GLU A 268 -14.86 -4.16 19.81
CA GLU A 268 -14.23 -3.33 20.84
C GLU A 268 -14.76 -1.87 20.77
N ASP A 269 -14.91 -1.28 19.58
CA ASP A 269 -15.70 -0.06 19.35
C ASP A 269 -16.85 -0.32 18.36
N LYS A 270 -18.02 0.25 18.63
CA LYS A 270 -19.25 0.04 17.82
C LYS A 270 -19.10 0.46 16.36
N LYS A 271 -18.27 1.46 16.06
CA LYS A 271 -18.01 1.99 14.71
C LYS A 271 -17.04 1.12 13.91
N PHE A 272 -16.10 0.48 14.59
CA PHE A 272 -14.89 -0.10 13.99
C PHE A 272 -14.95 -1.64 14.05
N PRO A 273 -15.25 -2.33 12.93
CA PRO A 273 -15.32 -3.79 12.90
C PRO A 273 -13.94 -4.49 12.91
N GLN A 274 -12.82 -3.75 12.98
CA GLN A 274 -11.47 -4.30 12.96
C GLN A 274 -11.15 -5.17 14.20
N VAL A 275 -11.50 -4.68 15.40
CA VAL A 275 -11.02 -5.21 16.69
C VAL A 275 -12.15 -5.82 17.51
N ILE A 276 -11.88 -6.98 18.11
CA ILE A 276 -12.82 -7.72 18.95
C ILE A 276 -12.69 -7.40 20.45
N CYS A 277 -13.81 -7.36 21.17
CA CYS A 277 -13.88 -7.01 22.59
C CYS A 277 -13.42 -8.15 23.50
N ILE A 278 -12.10 -8.25 23.68
CA ILE A 278 -11.39 -9.36 24.35
C ILE A 278 -11.83 -9.63 25.81
N GLY A 279 -12.46 -8.67 26.49
CA GLY A 279 -13.01 -8.87 27.83
C GLY A 279 -14.32 -9.69 27.89
N LYS A 280 -15.01 -9.92 26.76
CA LYS A 280 -16.26 -10.70 26.73
C LYS A 280 -15.97 -12.21 26.66
N GLU A 281 -16.61 -13.02 27.50
CA GLU A 281 -16.46 -14.47 27.42
C GLU A 281 -17.12 -15.06 26.14
N GLU A 282 -18.13 -14.39 25.56
CA GLU A 282 -18.66 -14.77 24.24
C GLU A 282 -17.61 -14.62 23.12
N VAL A 283 -16.71 -13.63 23.22
CA VAL A 283 -15.57 -13.46 22.31
C VAL A 283 -14.56 -14.59 22.49
N TRP A 284 -14.27 -14.98 23.74
CA TRP A 284 -13.41 -16.14 23.99
C TRP A 284 -13.98 -17.42 23.37
N GLU A 285 -15.27 -17.69 23.52
CA GLU A 285 -15.90 -18.85 22.89
C GLU A 285 -15.87 -18.77 21.35
N LEU A 286 -16.14 -17.61 20.76
CA LEU A 286 -16.08 -17.40 19.31
C LEU A 286 -14.67 -17.69 18.74
N LEU A 287 -13.64 -17.12 19.35
CA LEU A 287 -12.26 -17.28 18.90
C LEU A 287 -11.76 -18.72 19.10
N ARG A 288 -12.18 -19.38 20.19
CA ARG A 288 -11.92 -20.82 20.37
C ARG A 288 -12.58 -21.64 19.27
N ASP A 289 -13.84 -21.37 18.91
CA ASP A 289 -14.55 -22.07 17.83
C ASP A 289 -13.86 -21.90 16.47
N MET A 290 -13.35 -20.70 16.16
CA MET A 290 -12.62 -20.41 14.92
C MET A 290 -11.33 -21.24 14.83
N VAL A 291 -10.47 -21.07 15.83
CA VAL A 291 -9.20 -21.81 15.99
C VAL A 291 -9.43 -23.32 15.93
N ASP A 292 -10.46 -23.82 16.64
CA ASP A 292 -10.76 -25.24 16.70
C ASP A 292 -11.12 -25.85 15.35
N GLN A 293 -11.95 -25.17 14.57
CA GLN A 293 -12.46 -25.74 13.32
C GLN A 293 -11.36 -25.81 12.26
N VAL A 294 -10.51 -24.78 12.15
CA VAL A 294 -9.35 -24.81 11.25
C VAL A 294 -8.30 -25.81 11.72
N ALA A 295 -7.91 -25.79 13.01
CA ALA A 295 -6.84 -26.66 13.53
C ALA A 295 -7.18 -28.15 13.41
N LYS A 296 -8.44 -28.56 13.66
CA LYS A 296 -8.88 -29.96 13.56
C LYS A 296 -8.78 -30.52 12.13
N VAL A 297 -9.00 -29.69 11.10
CA VAL A 297 -8.85 -30.11 9.71
C VAL A 297 -7.37 -30.19 9.33
N HIS A 298 -6.59 -29.14 9.63
CA HIS A 298 -5.15 -29.11 9.30
C HIS A 298 -4.34 -30.20 10.01
N GLN A 299 -4.69 -30.57 11.25
CA GLN A 299 -3.99 -31.61 12.01
C GLN A 299 -4.01 -32.99 11.31
N LYS A 300 -5.00 -33.29 10.46
CA LYS A 300 -5.04 -34.50 9.61
C LYS A 300 -3.91 -34.54 8.58
N TYR A 301 -3.51 -33.38 8.07
CA TYR A 301 -2.54 -33.23 6.99
C TYR A 301 -1.12 -33.04 7.53
N GLY A 302 -0.97 -32.39 8.68
CA GLY A 302 0.29 -32.20 9.38
C GLY A 302 0.41 -30.75 9.82
N LEU A 303 0.38 -30.52 11.14
CA LEU A 303 0.28 -29.18 11.73
C LEU A 303 1.42 -29.00 12.73
N ASN A 304 2.53 -28.43 12.27
CA ASN A 304 3.69 -28.10 13.10
C ASN A 304 3.57 -26.68 13.70
N TYR A 305 3.02 -25.76 12.91
CA TYR A 305 2.86 -24.35 13.21
C TYR A 305 1.40 -23.93 13.05
N PHE A 306 0.93 -22.99 13.86
CA PHE A 306 -0.37 -22.31 13.71
C PHE A 306 -0.17 -20.82 13.91
N HIS A 307 -0.56 -19.98 12.94
CA HIS A 307 -0.43 -18.53 13.02
C HIS A 307 -1.73 -17.93 13.55
N MET A 308 -1.69 -17.17 14.64
CA MET A 308 -2.87 -16.59 15.30
C MET A 308 -3.15 -15.13 14.91
N GLY A 309 -2.39 -14.61 13.93
CA GLY A 309 -2.45 -13.22 13.48
C GLY A 309 -2.01 -12.28 14.59
N ALA A 310 -2.96 -11.45 15.05
CA ALA A 310 -2.85 -10.55 16.21
C ALA A 310 -1.99 -9.29 15.99
N ASP A 311 -2.12 -8.75 14.79
CA ASP A 311 -1.58 -7.50 14.22
C ASP A 311 -2.57 -6.30 14.33
N GLU A 312 -2.02 -5.09 14.19
CA GLU A 312 -2.71 -3.80 13.92
C GLU A 312 -3.89 -3.41 14.86
N VAL A 313 -3.82 -3.79 16.13
CA VAL A 313 -4.87 -3.51 17.14
C VAL A 313 -4.81 -2.07 17.68
N TYR A 314 -5.24 -1.11 16.86
CA TYR A 314 -5.25 0.31 17.22
C TYR A 314 -6.38 0.68 18.19
N GLN A 315 -7.61 0.19 17.99
CA GLN A 315 -8.78 0.53 18.80
C GLN A 315 -8.97 -0.46 19.96
N LEU A 316 -8.22 -0.31 21.06
CA LEU A 316 -8.32 -1.14 22.28
C LEU A 316 -8.63 -0.30 23.53
N GLY A 317 -9.57 -0.76 24.37
CA GLY A 317 -9.99 -0.07 25.60
C GLY A 317 -11.24 0.80 25.42
N TYR A 318 -12.14 0.40 24.53
CA TYR A 318 -13.38 1.10 24.16
C TYR A 318 -14.63 0.36 24.67
N CYS A 319 -14.61 -0.98 24.77
CA CYS A 319 -15.72 -1.73 25.34
C CYS A 319 -15.56 -1.90 26.87
N ASN A 320 -16.68 -1.84 27.59
CA ASN A 320 -16.71 -1.91 29.05
C ASN A 320 -15.99 -3.14 29.61
N GLU A 321 -16.10 -4.29 28.94
CA GLU A 321 -15.50 -5.54 29.37
C GLU A 321 -13.98 -5.56 29.21
N THR A 322 -13.44 -5.05 28.10
CA THR A 322 -11.98 -4.89 27.93
C THR A 322 -11.43 -3.82 28.87
N ILE A 323 -12.16 -2.73 29.12
CA ILE A 323 -11.79 -1.74 30.15
C ILE A 323 -11.72 -2.39 31.54
N ALA A 324 -12.70 -3.22 31.90
CA ALA A 324 -12.70 -3.95 33.17
C ALA A 324 -11.56 -4.97 33.29
N GLU A 325 -11.17 -5.63 32.19
CA GLU A 325 -9.98 -6.51 32.19
C GLU A 325 -8.68 -5.70 32.21
N MET A 326 -8.60 -4.56 31.53
CA MET A 326 -7.47 -3.64 31.56
C MET A 326 -7.18 -3.13 32.98
N GLN A 327 -8.21 -2.91 33.79
CA GLN A 327 -8.09 -2.57 35.21
C GLN A 327 -7.53 -3.73 36.05
N LYS A 328 -7.87 -4.99 35.74
CA LYS A 328 -7.34 -6.18 36.43
C LYS A 328 -5.89 -6.48 36.07
N GLN A 329 -5.56 -6.40 34.78
CA GLN A 329 -4.20 -6.65 34.28
C GLN A 329 -3.25 -5.48 34.60
N GLY A 330 -3.78 -4.27 34.77
CA GLY A 330 -3.02 -3.08 35.20
C GLY A 330 -2.48 -2.24 34.05
N GLY A 331 -3.17 -2.19 32.90
CA GLY A 331 -2.83 -1.32 31.78
C GLY A 331 -3.09 -1.90 30.40
N ARG A 332 -3.08 -1.05 29.37
CA ARG A 332 -3.37 -1.41 27.97
C ARG A 332 -2.41 -2.47 27.42
N GLU A 333 -1.11 -2.31 27.67
CA GLU A 333 -0.07 -3.26 27.27
C GLU A 333 -0.30 -4.64 27.91
N ARG A 334 -0.59 -4.68 29.21
CA ARG A 334 -0.81 -5.93 29.94
C ARG A 334 -2.07 -6.68 29.53
N VAL A 335 -3.18 -6.00 29.21
CA VAL A 335 -4.39 -6.69 28.73
C VAL A 335 -4.23 -7.22 27.29
N MET A 336 -3.43 -6.54 26.47
CA MET A 336 -3.02 -7.02 25.15
C MET A 336 -2.14 -8.28 25.26
N LEU A 337 -1.11 -8.28 26.12
CA LEU A 337 -0.29 -9.47 26.40
C LEU A 337 -1.10 -10.61 27.00
N TRP A 338 -2.02 -10.32 27.92
CA TRP A 338 -2.94 -11.28 28.52
C TRP A 338 -3.74 -12.02 27.45
N HIS A 339 -4.32 -11.30 26.49
CA HIS A 339 -5.10 -11.91 25.41
C HIS A 339 -4.24 -12.79 24.50
N ILE A 340 -3.12 -12.27 24.01
CA ILE A 340 -2.22 -13.00 23.12
C ILE A 340 -1.67 -14.26 23.82
N SER A 341 -1.28 -14.15 25.09
CA SER A 341 -0.84 -15.26 25.93
C SER A 341 -1.95 -16.29 26.18
N ARG A 342 -3.17 -15.86 26.54
CA ARG A 342 -4.35 -16.72 26.75
C ARG A 342 -4.63 -17.56 25.51
N MET A 343 -4.60 -16.94 24.32
CA MET A 343 -4.84 -17.59 23.04
C MET A 343 -3.69 -18.52 22.62
N ALA A 344 -2.44 -18.04 22.64
CA ALA A 344 -1.28 -18.84 22.28
C ALA A 344 -1.13 -20.07 23.19
N ASN A 345 -1.38 -19.93 24.50
CA ASN A 345 -1.40 -21.05 25.44
C ASN A 345 -2.51 -22.06 25.12
N TYR A 346 -3.71 -21.60 24.76
CA TYR A 346 -4.81 -22.49 24.36
C TYR A 346 -4.45 -23.32 23.12
N ILE A 347 -4.01 -22.66 22.04
CA ILE A 347 -3.61 -23.31 20.78
C ILE A 347 -2.49 -24.34 21.05
N LYS A 348 -1.42 -23.91 21.75
CA LYS A 348 -0.25 -24.74 22.05
C LYS A 348 -0.58 -25.94 22.93
N GLN A 349 -1.34 -25.74 24.01
CA GLN A 349 -1.69 -26.85 24.90
C GLN A 349 -2.65 -27.84 24.26
N LYS A 350 -3.59 -27.39 23.41
CA LYS A 350 -4.59 -28.27 22.79
C LYS A 350 -4.04 -29.04 21.59
N TYR A 351 -3.35 -28.37 20.67
CA TYR A 351 -2.91 -28.97 19.41
C TYR A 351 -1.44 -29.41 19.38
N LYS A 352 -0.66 -29.06 20.42
CA LYS A 352 0.79 -29.36 20.58
C LYS A 352 1.68 -28.75 19.48
N VAL A 353 1.26 -27.61 18.95
CA VAL A 353 1.91 -26.87 17.85
C VAL A 353 2.82 -25.76 18.37
N THR A 354 3.73 -25.28 17.52
CA THR A 354 4.34 -23.95 17.71
C THR A 354 3.36 -22.87 17.25
N VAL A 355 3.08 -21.89 18.10
CA VAL A 355 2.23 -20.75 17.73
C VAL A 355 3.10 -19.66 17.11
N LEU A 356 2.62 -19.07 16.02
CA LEU A 356 3.21 -17.90 15.38
C LEU A 356 2.27 -16.70 15.55
N ALA A 357 2.81 -15.51 15.75
CA ALA A 357 2.05 -14.27 15.79
C ALA A 357 2.87 -13.12 15.18
N TRP A 358 2.20 -12.12 14.62
CA TRP A 358 2.88 -10.94 14.10
C TRP A 358 3.47 -10.10 15.24
N HIS A 359 4.64 -9.51 15.02
CA HIS A 359 5.43 -8.91 16.08
C HIS A 359 4.95 -7.54 16.58
N ASP A 360 4.19 -6.80 15.77
CA ASP A 360 4.02 -5.34 15.86
C ASP A 360 3.34 -4.92 17.17
N MET A 361 2.39 -5.71 17.64
CA MET A 361 1.71 -5.45 18.90
C MET A 361 2.59 -5.62 20.14
N PHE A 362 3.71 -6.37 20.09
CA PHE A 362 4.50 -6.68 21.29
C PHE A 362 6.04 -6.50 21.16
N VAL A 363 6.54 -6.03 20.02
CA VAL A 363 7.99 -5.82 19.78
C VAL A 363 8.62 -4.73 20.65
N HIS A 364 7.86 -3.72 21.08
CA HIS A 364 8.36 -2.62 21.93
C HIS A 364 8.01 -2.78 23.43
N VAL A 365 7.50 -3.94 23.84
CA VAL A 365 7.06 -4.23 25.21
C VAL A 365 8.26 -4.57 26.10
N MET A 366 8.19 -4.22 27.39
CA MET A 366 9.24 -4.52 28.37
C MET A 366 9.50 -6.03 28.53
N GLU A 367 10.77 -6.44 28.62
CA GLU A 367 11.17 -7.85 28.70
C GLU A 367 10.57 -8.56 29.93
N GLU A 368 10.42 -7.84 31.05
CA GLU A 368 9.77 -8.31 32.27
C GLU A 368 8.29 -8.68 32.04
N GLU A 369 7.58 -7.91 31.23
CA GLU A 369 6.16 -8.14 30.90
C GLU A 369 6.00 -9.33 29.94
N LEU A 370 6.90 -9.46 28.96
CA LEU A 370 6.99 -10.64 28.10
C LEU A 370 7.24 -11.93 28.89
N PHE A 371 8.01 -11.86 29.99
CA PHE A 371 8.17 -12.99 30.91
C PHE A 371 6.98 -13.20 31.85
N LEU A 372 6.34 -12.13 32.37
CA LEU A 372 5.15 -12.21 33.22
C LEU A 372 4.01 -12.97 32.52
N TYR A 373 3.76 -12.62 31.26
CA TYR A 373 2.77 -13.31 30.41
C TYR A 373 3.33 -14.55 29.68
N ASN A 374 4.56 -14.97 30.00
CA ASN A 374 5.22 -16.18 29.51
C ASN A 374 5.33 -16.27 27.96
N MET A 375 5.21 -15.13 27.27
CA MET A 375 5.14 -15.00 25.81
C MET A 375 6.25 -15.78 25.10
N THR A 376 7.47 -15.63 25.62
CA THR A 376 8.73 -16.24 25.13
C THR A 376 8.78 -17.77 25.19
N LYS A 377 7.80 -18.43 25.82
CA LYS A 377 7.63 -19.90 25.79
C LYS A 377 6.39 -20.34 25.00
N LEU A 378 5.48 -19.43 24.69
CA LEU A 378 4.20 -19.71 24.07
C LEU A 378 4.28 -19.60 22.54
N LEU A 379 4.77 -18.49 22.00
CA LEU A 379 4.82 -18.23 20.55
C LEU A 379 6.24 -17.93 20.05
N GLU A 380 6.42 -17.97 18.73
CA GLU A 380 7.56 -17.39 18.02
C GLU A 380 7.06 -16.16 17.23
N PRO A 381 7.72 -14.99 17.30
CA PRO A 381 7.29 -13.80 16.58
C PRO A 381 7.66 -13.87 15.09
N VAL A 382 6.77 -13.32 14.27
CA VAL A 382 6.99 -13.05 12.85
C VAL A 382 7.13 -11.55 12.66
N LEU A 383 8.34 -11.09 12.35
CA LEU A 383 8.59 -9.68 12.03
C LEU A 383 8.22 -9.44 10.58
N TRP A 384 7.26 -8.56 10.31
CA TRP A 384 6.87 -8.18 8.96
C TRP A 384 7.27 -6.73 8.67
N SER A 385 7.72 -6.47 7.45
CA SER A 385 7.86 -5.12 6.92
C SER A 385 8.07 -5.18 5.41
N TYR A 386 7.37 -4.28 4.72
CA TYR A 386 7.20 -4.30 3.26
C TYR A 386 7.94 -3.14 2.55
N ALA A 387 8.65 -2.30 3.32
CA ALA A 387 9.47 -1.22 2.79
C ALA A 387 10.65 -1.72 1.94
N GLU A 388 11.11 -0.88 1.01
CA GLU A 388 12.31 -1.14 0.20
C GLU A 388 13.61 -1.08 1.03
N ASP A 389 13.64 -0.22 2.07
CA ASP A 389 14.76 -0.06 2.99
C ASP A 389 14.33 -0.39 4.43
N LEU A 390 14.64 -1.61 4.87
CA LEU A 390 14.27 -2.09 6.20
C LEU A 390 15.13 -1.49 7.32
N ASP A 391 16.23 -0.77 7.04
CA ASP A 391 17.02 -0.14 8.11
C ASP A 391 16.28 1.07 8.72
N GLN A 392 15.28 1.61 8.01
CA GLN A 392 14.40 2.68 8.49
C GLN A 392 13.19 2.16 9.29
N TYR A 393 12.69 0.95 8.97
CA TYR A 393 11.42 0.42 9.51
C TYR A 393 11.58 -0.78 10.45
N LEU A 394 12.70 -1.50 10.40
CA LEU A 394 13.07 -2.59 11.32
C LEU A 394 14.47 -2.33 11.90
N PRO A 395 14.66 -1.28 12.72
CA PRO A 395 15.94 -0.96 13.33
C PRO A 395 16.46 -2.11 14.21
N HIS A 396 17.78 -2.15 14.40
CA HIS A 396 18.46 -3.22 15.16
C HIS A 396 17.97 -3.36 16.63
N THR A 397 17.34 -2.34 17.19
CA THR A 397 16.67 -2.37 18.51
C THR A 397 15.58 -3.43 18.59
N ASP A 398 14.81 -3.60 17.51
CA ASP A 398 13.56 -4.35 17.53
C ASP A 398 13.85 -5.85 17.47
N TRP A 399 14.87 -6.20 16.69
CA TRP A 399 15.52 -7.50 16.73
C TRP A 399 16.12 -7.85 18.10
N LEU A 400 16.71 -6.88 18.81
CA LEU A 400 17.24 -7.11 20.15
C LEU A 400 16.12 -7.31 21.18
N ALA A 401 15.01 -6.58 21.07
CA ALA A 401 13.85 -6.73 21.94
C ALA A 401 13.17 -8.11 21.81
N LEU A 402 13.20 -8.72 20.62
CA LEU A 402 12.64 -10.07 20.39
C LEU A 402 13.61 -11.21 20.71
N LYS A 403 14.86 -10.92 21.10
CA LYS A 403 15.85 -11.93 21.52
C LYS A 403 15.38 -12.89 22.62
N PRO A 404 14.57 -12.51 23.62
CA PRO A 404 14.07 -13.41 24.65
C PRO A 404 13.23 -14.58 24.12
N PHE A 405 12.61 -14.45 22.94
CA PHE A 405 11.87 -15.54 22.27
C PHE A 405 12.78 -16.64 21.69
N LYS A 406 14.08 -16.36 21.51
CA LYS A 406 15.14 -17.23 20.94
C LYS A 406 14.95 -17.67 19.49
N ASN A 407 13.74 -17.94 19.05
CA ASN A 407 13.40 -18.32 17.68
C ASN A 407 12.54 -17.20 17.06
N VAL A 408 12.83 -16.82 15.82
CA VAL A 408 12.12 -15.74 15.11
C VAL A 408 11.94 -16.05 13.62
N TRP A 409 10.97 -15.39 13.01
CA TRP A 409 10.70 -15.41 11.56
C TRP A 409 10.74 -13.99 10.98
N GLY A 410 11.06 -13.88 9.69
CA GLY A 410 10.85 -12.66 8.91
C GLY A 410 9.69 -12.80 7.93
N SER A 411 9.07 -11.69 7.53
CA SER A 411 8.06 -11.63 6.48
C SER A 411 8.34 -10.49 5.50
N SER A 412 8.78 -10.90 4.31
CA SER A 412 8.89 -10.10 3.08
C SER A 412 7.56 -10.02 2.35
N THR A 413 7.48 -9.31 1.22
CA THR A 413 6.27 -9.26 0.37
C THR A 413 6.58 -9.51 -1.12
N TYR A 414 5.63 -10.13 -1.83
CA TYR A 414 5.67 -10.29 -3.29
C TYR A 414 4.50 -9.66 -4.06
N LYS A 415 3.43 -9.23 -3.37
CA LYS A 415 2.29 -8.50 -3.94
C LYS A 415 1.47 -7.80 -2.85
N GLY A 416 0.69 -6.79 -3.24
CA GLY A 416 -0.36 -6.19 -2.41
C GLY A 416 0.13 -5.28 -1.28
N ALA A 417 1.36 -4.79 -1.33
CA ALA A 417 1.91 -3.83 -0.36
C ALA A 417 2.36 -2.49 -0.96
N ASP A 418 2.28 -2.34 -2.29
CA ASP A 418 2.60 -1.11 -3.04
C ASP A 418 1.39 -0.14 -3.17
N GLY A 419 0.41 -0.26 -2.27
CA GLY A 419 -0.78 0.60 -2.17
C GLY A 419 -2.12 -0.12 -2.40
N PRO A 420 -3.23 0.33 -1.75
CA PRO A 420 -4.51 -0.38 -1.74
C PRO A 420 -5.26 -0.41 -3.08
N MET A 421 -4.84 0.41 -4.06
CA MET A 421 -5.42 0.46 -5.41
C MET A 421 -4.43 0.03 -6.51
N ARG A 422 -3.34 -0.67 -6.14
CA ARG A 422 -2.43 -1.31 -7.11
C ARG A 422 -3.06 -2.57 -7.68
N PHE A 423 -2.97 -2.72 -8.99
CA PHE A 423 -3.49 -3.89 -9.71
C PHE A 423 -2.54 -4.37 -10.83
N ASN A 424 -1.58 -3.53 -11.22
CA ASN A 424 -0.54 -3.78 -12.21
C ASN A 424 0.79 -4.13 -11.54
N SER A 425 1.68 -4.85 -12.24
CA SER A 425 2.92 -5.36 -11.65
C SER A 425 3.97 -4.26 -11.41
N ASN A 426 4.53 -4.22 -10.19
CA ASN A 426 5.71 -3.41 -9.84
C ASN A 426 6.85 -4.27 -9.25
N PRO A 427 7.62 -5.02 -10.07
CA PRO A 427 8.54 -6.03 -9.54
C PRO A 427 9.72 -5.46 -8.75
N ILE A 428 10.28 -4.32 -9.17
CA ILE A 428 11.43 -3.68 -8.51
C ILE A 428 11.18 -3.38 -7.02
N HIS A 429 9.99 -2.90 -6.65
CA HIS A 429 9.63 -2.63 -5.26
C HIS A 429 9.74 -3.88 -4.39
N TYR A 430 9.08 -4.97 -4.81
CA TYR A 430 9.11 -6.25 -4.12
C TYR A 430 10.51 -6.88 -4.09
N ILE A 431 11.29 -6.73 -5.17
CA ILE A 431 12.67 -7.24 -5.21
C ILE A 431 13.56 -6.50 -4.20
N LYS A 432 13.50 -5.17 -4.12
CA LYS A 432 14.27 -4.40 -3.12
C LYS A 432 13.92 -4.81 -1.69
N ASN A 433 12.64 -5.05 -1.38
CA ASN A 433 12.24 -5.59 -0.08
C ASN A 433 12.94 -6.94 0.21
N HIS A 434 13.03 -7.86 -0.76
CA HIS A 434 13.79 -9.11 -0.61
C HIS A 434 15.32 -8.90 -0.50
N GLU A 435 15.90 -7.92 -1.21
CA GLU A 435 17.31 -7.54 -1.06
C GLU A 435 17.61 -7.00 0.35
N SER A 436 16.73 -6.15 0.88
CA SER A 436 16.85 -5.61 2.24
C SER A 436 16.62 -6.70 3.31
N TRP A 437 15.67 -7.61 3.10
CA TRP A 437 15.47 -8.79 3.97
C TRP A 437 16.71 -9.70 3.98
N THR A 438 17.39 -9.86 2.84
CA THR A 438 18.66 -10.60 2.76
C THR A 438 19.75 -9.96 3.63
N VAL A 439 19.82 -8.63 3.67
CA VAL A 439 20.76 -7.88 4.51
C VAL A 439 20.42 -8.04 5.99
N GLN A 440 19.17 -7.79 6.38
CA GLN A 440 18.68 -7.92 7.75
C GLN A 440 18.93 -9.33 8.33
N MET A 441 18.49 -10.38 7.64
CA MET A 441 18.72 -11.78 8.06
C MET A 441 20.22 -12.10 8.22
N THR A 442 21.06 -11.65 7.27
CA THR A 442 22.51 -11.88 7.30
C THR A 442 23.19 -11.23 8.51
N ARG A 443 22.72 -10.04 8.93
CA ARG A 443 23.22 -9.36 10.13
C ARG A 443 22.80 -10.12 11.39
N ILE A 444 21.51 -10.49 11.50
CA ILE A 444 20.89 -10.79 12.78
C ILE A 444 20.83 -12.27 13.19
N TYR A 445 20.95 -13.23 12.27
CA TYR A 445 20.67 -14.66 12.55
C TYR A 445 21.50 -15.30 13.70
N ARG A 446 22.59 -14.65 14.14
CA ARG A 446 23.48 -15.10 15.23
C ARG A 446 23.03 -14.66 16.63
N GLU A 447 22.09 -13.73 16.74
CA GLU A 447 21.53 -13.31 18.03
C GLU A 447 20.48 -14.29 18.57
N PHE A 448 19.95 -15.13 17.68
CA PHE A 448 18.88 -16.10 17.91
C PHE A 448 19.40 -17.54 17.99
N ASP A 449 18.64 -18.43 18.62
CA ASP A 449 18.88 -19.87 18.52
C ASP A 449 18.54 -20.39 17.11
N TYR A 450 17.45 -19.90 16.52
CA TYR A 450 17.07 -20.15 15.13
C TYR A 450 16.37 -18.94 14.50
N PHE A 451 16.88 -18.46 13.37
CA PHE A 451 16.08 -17.72 12.41
C PHE A 451 15.34 -18.76 11.55
N GLN A 452 14.08 -19.02 11.89
CA GLN A 452 13.34 -20.22 11.49
C GLN A 452 13.00 -20.27 10.00
N GLY A 453 12.78 -19.12 9.37
CA GLY A 453 12.40 -19.00 7.97
C GLY A 453 12.02 -17.58 7.57
N LEU A 454 11.77 -17.42 6.27
CA LEU A 454 11.18 -16.22 5.67
C LEU A 454 9.81 -16.59 5.09
N ILE A 455 8.79 -15.83 5.45
CA ILE A 455 7.48 -15.82 4.80
C ILE A 455 7.52 -14.73 3.72
N MET A 456 6.94 -15.02 2.57
CA MET A 456 6.74 -14.08 1.46
C MET A 456 5.24 -13.75 1.43
N SER A 457 4.86 -12.63 2.07
CA SER A 457 3.49 -12.12 2.17
C SER A 457 2.92 -11.75 0.79
N GLY A 458 1.62 -11.96 0.59
CA GLY A 458 0.96 -11.70 -0.70
C GLY A 458 -0.50 -11.31 -0.57
N TRP A 459 -0.74 -10.15 0.05
CA TRP A 459 -2.07 -9.61 0.36
C TRP A 459 -2.91 -9.33 -0.88
N SER A 460 -4.22 -9.54 -0.79
CA SER A 460 -5.19 -9.37 -1.88
C SER A 460 -6.12 -8.16 -1.67
N ARG A 461 -6.17 -7.61 -0.45
CA ARG A 461 -6.73 -6.30 -0.06
C ARG A 461 -6.18 -5.90 1.32
N TYR A 462 -6.27 -4.63 1.69
CA TYR A 462 -5.76 -4.13 2.98
C TYR A 462 -6.73 -4.43 4.15
N ASP A 463 -8.05 -4.26 3.94
CA ASP A 463 -9.11 -4.71 4.85
C ASP A 463 -10.36 -5.17 4.05
N HIS A 464 -11.45 -5.60 4.70
CA HIS A 464 -12.70 -6.03 4.03
C HIS A 464 -13.52 -4.91 3.37
N LEU A 465 -13.14 -3.65 3.55
CA LEU A 465 -13.85 -2.45 3.09
C LEU A 465 -13.08 -1.76 1.95
N ALA A 466 -11.76 -1.96 1.89
CA ALA A 466 -10.89 -1.62 0.78
C ALA A 466 -11.13 -2.52 -0.44
N VAL A 467 -10.85 -2.02 -1.66
CA VAL A 467 -10.92 -2.79 -2.91
C VAL A 467 -9.84 -3.87 -3.00
N LEU A 468 -10.02 -4.84 -3.90
CA LEU A 468 -8.95 -5.76 -4.30
C LEU A 468 -7.73 -5.03 -4.85
N CYS A 469 -6.53 -5.45 -4.45
CA CYS A 469 -5.26 -5.00 -5.01
C CYS A 469 -4.66 -6.06 -5.98
N GLU A 470 -3.34 -6.22 -6.01
CA GLU A 470 -2.65 -7.13 -6.94
C GLU A 470 -3.11 -8.59 -6.77
N LEU A 471 -3.67 -9.17 -7.82
CA LEU A 471 -4.07 -10.57 -7.84
C LEU A 471 -2.85 -11.50 -7.95
N PHE A 472 -2.99 -12.76 -7.55
CA PHE A 472 -1.86 -13.71 -7.47
C PHE A 472 -1.03 -13.84 -8.77
N PRO A 473 -1.62 -13.97 -9.97
CA PRO A 473 -0.84 -13.98 -11.22
C PRO A 473 0.01 -12.73 -11.46
N ILE A 474 -0.40 -11.57 -10.94
CA ILE A 474 0.30 -10.28 -11.08
C ILE A 474 1.58 -10.27 -10.24
N GLY A 475 1.56 -10.95 -9.09
CA GLY A 475 2.68 -11.10 -8.16
C GLY A 475 3.65 -12.23 -8.48
N ILE A 476 3.33 -13.17 -9.39
CA ILE A 476 4.22 -14.31 -9.69
C ILE A 476 5.61 -13.87 -10.19
N PRO A 477 5.76 -12.90 -11.11
CA PRO A 477 7.08 -12.41 -11.52
C PRO A 477 7.91 -11.87 -10.34
N SER A 478 7.27 -11.07 -9.47
CA SER A 478 7.86 -10.51 -8.25
C SER A 478 8.31 -11.59 -7.27
N LEU A 479 7.45 -12.59 -7.02
CA LEU A 479 7.72 -13.73 -6.15
C LEU A 479 8.91 -14.57 -6.66
N VAL A 480 8.96 -14.79 -7.97
CA VAL A 480 9.97 -15.65 -8.59
C VAL A 480 11.34 -14.96 -8.66
N MET A 481 11.39 -13.65 -8.93
CA MET A 481 12.63 -12.87 -8.87
C MET A 481 13.07 -12.63 -7.43
N GLY A 482 12.16 -12.29 -6.52
CA GLY A 482 12.43 -12.18 -5.08
C GLY A 482 13.00 -13.47 -4.49
N THR A 483 12.42 -14.63 -4.82
CA THR A 483 12.97 -15.93 -4.38
C THR A 483 14.36 -16.21 -4.97
N GLU A 484 14.63 -15.86 -6.24
CA GLU A 484 15.99 -16.00 -6.79
C GLU A 484 16.99 -15.09 -6.06
N THR A 485 16.62 -13.85 -5.73
CA THR A 485 17.41 -12.91 -4.92
C THR A 485 17.73 -13.47 -3.53
N ILE A 486 16.73 -13.96 -2.78
CA ILE A 486 16.93 -14.60 -1.47
C ILE A 486 17.87 -15.80 -1.58
N LEU A 487 17.70 -16.65 -2.59
CA LEU A 487 18.54 -17.84 -2.81
C LEU A 487 19.95 -17.49 -3.30
N ALA A 488 20.15 -16.34 -3.94
CA ALA A 488 21.46 -15.82 -4.33
C ALA A 488 22.18 -15.12 -3.16
N GLY A 489 21.43 -14.60 -2.18
CA GLY A 489 21.96 -13.86 -1.04
C GLY A 489 22.55 -12.49 -1.42
N LYS A 490 22.14 -11.92 -2.55
CA LYS A 490 22.65 -10.63 -3.08
C LYS A 490 21.68 -10.04 -4.11
N PRO A 491 21.79 -8.73 -4.40
CA PRO A 491 21.18 -8.12 -5.58
C PRO A 491 21.59 -8.81 -6.89
N LEU A 492 20.65 -8.83 -7.84
CA LEU A 492 20.82 -9.44 -9.16
C LEU A 492 20.69 -8.44 -10.32
N ASN A 493 20.29 -7.19 -10.04
CA ASN A 493 20.36 -6.04 -10.96
C ASN A 493 19.78 -6.34 -12.36
N GLY A 494 18.59 -6.94 -12.41
CA GLY A 494 17.90 -7.32 -13.65
C GLY A 494 18.35 -8.64 -14.30
N ILE A 495 19.37 -9.33 -13.78
CA ILE A 495 19.90 -10.57 -14.34
C ILE A 495 19.37 -11.78 -13.55
N TYR A 496 18.19 -12.28 -13.96
CA TYR A 496 17.44 -13.34 -13.29
C TYR A 496 17.37 -14.64 -14.11
N PRO A 497 18.47 -15.43 -14.20
CA PRO A 497 18.54 -16.59 -15.09
C PRO A 497 17.64 -17.75 -14.64
N LYS A 498 17.45 -17.99 -13.33
CA LYS A 498 16.53 -19.06 -12.88
C LYS A 498 15.08 -18.64 -13.01
N SER A 499 14.75 -17.37 -12.72
CA SER A 499 13.41 -16.84 -13.00
C SER A 499 13.07 -16.96 -14.48
N THR A 500 13.98 -16.56 -15.37
CA THR A 500 13.80 -16.68 -16.83
C THR A 500 13.60 -18.13 -17.26
N ALA A 501 14.38 -19.07 -16.71
CA ALA A 501 14.25 -20.50 -17.01
C ALA A 501 12.96 -21.13 -16.45
N LEU A 502 12.48 -20.69 -15.29
CA LEU A 502 11.23 -21.19 -14.68
C LEU A 502 9.98 -20.63 -15.37
N LEU A 503 10.02 -19.35 -15.75
CA LEU A 503 8.91 -18.62 -16.37
C LEU A 503 8.86 -18.81 -17.91
N GLY A 504 9.92 -19.33 -18.53
CA GLY A 504 10.01 -19.47 -20.00
C GLY A 504 10.11 -18.15 -20.78
N CYS A 505 10.17 -17.01 -20.07
CA CYS A 505 10.16 -15.66 -20.60
C CYS A 505 11.09 -14.77 -19.76
N GLN A 506 11.62 -13.69 -20.33
CA GLN A 506 12.36 -12.68 -19.58
C GLN A 506 11.39 -11.57 -19.11
N VAL A 507 10.85 -11.72 -17.90
CA VAL A 507 10.05 -10.67 -17.25
C VAL A 507 10.90 -9.42 -16.97
N PRO A 508 10.34 -8.21 -17.05
CA PRO A 508 11.07 -6.99 -16.75
C PRO A 508 11.28 -6.85 -15.24
N TYR A 509 12.41 -6.24 -14.89
CA TYR A 509 12.78 -5.89 -13.51
C TYR A 509 12.09 -4.59 -13.07
N GLU A 510 12.08 -3.59 -13.94
CA GLU A 510 11.32 -2.33 -13.80
C GLU A 510 9.83 -2.53 -14.12
N GLN A 511 9.01 -1.50 -13.89
CA GLN A 511 7.59 -1.50 -14.26
C GLN A 511 7.38 -1.78 -15.76
N GLY A 512 6.59 -2.79 -16.08
CA GLY A 512 6.31 -3.25 -17.44
C GLY A 512 5.85 -4.71 -17.45
N TYR A 513 5.68 -5.29 -18.65
CA TYR A 513 5.28 -6.68 -18.82
C TYR A 513 5.78 -7.29 -20.13
N VAL A 514 5.63 -8.61 -20.26
CA VAL A 514 5.93 -9.40 -21.47
C VAL A 514 4.87 -10.48 -21.69
N TYR A 515 4.76 -10.98 -22.92
CA TYR A 515 3.87 -12.07 -23.30
C TYR A 515 4.62 -13.41 -23.41
N GLY A 516 3.89 -14.53 -23.37
CA GLY A 516 4.42 -15.86 -23.65
C GLY A 516 5.07 -16.56 -22.45
N CYS A 517 4.86 -16.05 -21.24
CA CYS A 517 5.32 -16.68 -20.01
C CYS A 517 4.56 -17.97 -19.67
N ASN A 518 5.17 -18.86 -18.89
CA ASN A 518 4.64 -20.16 -18.47
C ASN A 518 4.53 -20.23 -16.94
N PHE A 519 3.39 -19.82 -16.41
CA PHE A 519 3.05 -19.91 -14.99
C PHE A 519 1.52 -19.89 -14.77
N PRO A 520 1.02 -20.35 -13.61
CA PRO A 520 -0.43 -20.41 -13.34
C PRO A 520 -1.10 -19.05 -13.46
N GLY A 521 -2.03 -18.90 -14.41
CA GLY A 521 -2.71 -17.63 -14.68
C GLY A 521 -1.91 -16.60 -15.48
N ASN A 522 -0.82 -16.99 -16.17
CA ASN A 522 -0.03 -16.14 -17.09
C ASN A 522 -0.85 -15.16 -17.94
N ARG A 523 -1.95 -15.61 -18.56
CA ARG A 523 -2.78 -14.78 -19.45
C ARG A 523 -3.51 -13.67 -18.70
N ILE A 524 -3.85 -13.86 -17.42
CA ILE A 524 -4.41 -12.81 -16.54
C ILE A 524 -3.38 -11.70 -16.33
N TYR A 525 -2.10 -12.07 -16.11
CA TYR A 525 -0.99 -11.12 -16.00
C TYR A 525 -0.75 -10.32 -17.29
N GLU A 526 -0.82 -10.98 -18.45
CA GLU A 526 -0.71 -10.30 -19.74
C GLU A 526 -1.84 -9.28 -19.93
N ILE A 527 -3.10 -9.69 -19.74
CA ILE A 527 -4.27 -8.84 -20.01
C ILE A 527 -4.34 -7.64 -19.05
N ILE A 528 -4.02 -7.82 -17.77
CA ILE A 528 -4.07 -6.74 -16.77
C ILE A 528 -2.99 -5.67 -17.03
N ASN A 529 -1.77 -6.08 -17.40
CA ASN A 529 -0.71 -5.11 -17.71
C ASN A 529 -0.85 -4.51 -19.12
N GLU A 530 -1.45 -5.24 -20.08
CA GLU A 530 -1.89 -4.66 -21.35
C GLU A 530 -2.98 -3.59 -21.12
N TYR A 531 -3.96 -3.87 -20.25
CA TYR A 531 -4.99 -2.91 -19.85
C TYR A 531 -4.39 -1.64 -19.22
N ASP A 532 -3.44 -1.75 -18.30
CA ASP A 532 -2.78 -0.59 -17.67
C ASP A 532 -2.03 0.30 -18.70
N ALA A 533 -1.36 -0.33 -19.67
CA ALA A 533 -0.73 0.38 -20.78
C ALA A 533 -1.77 1.13 -21.66
N GLN A 534 -2.88 0.48 -22.01
CA GLN A 534 -3.97 1.13 -22.78
C GLN A 534 -4.63 2.25 -21.99
N ARG A 535 -4.88 2.04 -20.70
CA ARG A 535 -5.46 3.02 -19.77
C ARG A 535 -4.61 4.29 -19.69
N SER A 536 -3.30 4.14 -19.66
CA SER A 536 -2.35 5.26 -19.68
C SER A 536 -2.43 6.09 -20.97
N LEU A 537 -2.72 5.48 -22.11
CA LEU A 537 -2.98 6.17 -23.38
C LEU A 537 -4.35 6.86 -23.39
N ILE A 538 -5.39 6.20 -22.89
CA ILE A 538 -6.77 6.74 -22.78
C ILE A 538 -6.78 7.99 -21.87
N GLN A 539 -6.12 7.94 -20.71
CA GLN A 539 -5.99 9.09 -19.81
C GLN A 539 -5.21 10.25 -20.45
N ARG A 540 -4.19 9.97 -21.26
CA ARG A 540 -3.46 11.00 -22.02
C ARG A 540 -4.32 11.64 -23.11
N TYR A 541 -5.03 10.84 -23.91
CA TYR A 541 -5.92 11.33 -24.96
C TYR A 541 -7.06 12.18 -24.39
N SER A 542 -7.79 11.64 -23.41
CA SER A 542 -8.93 12.31 -22.79
C SER A 542 -8.58 13.62 -22.07
N ARG A 543 -7.37 13.77 -21.52
CA ARG A 543 -6.92 15.01 -20.86
C ARG A 543 -6.32 16.03 -21.83
N ASN A 544 -5.54 15.57 -22.82
CA ASN A 544 -4.63 16.45 -23.57
C ASN A 544 -5.06 16.72 -25.03
N ASP A 545 -5.97 15.93 -25.60
CA ASP A 545 -6.37 16.12 -27.00
C ASP A 545 -7.35 17.30 -27.15
N PHE A 546 -6.94 18.29 -27.94
CA PHE A 546 -7.70 19.53 -28.13
C PHE A 546 -8.93 19.37 -29.05
N GLU A 547 -8.92 18.43 -30.00
CA GLU A 547 -10.10 18.19 -30.85
C GLU A 547 -11.19 17.48 -30.03
N PHE A 548 -10.82 16.45 -29.28
CA PHE A 548 -11.70 15.74 -28.34
C PHE A 548 -12.26 16.69 -27.27
N ASN A 549 -11.41 17.45 -26.57
CA ASN A 549 -11.86 18.32 -25.48
C ASN A 549 -12.58 19.59 -25.96
N GLY A 550 -12.30 20.08 -27.17
CA GLY A 550 -13.05 21.19 -27.77
C GLY A 550 -14.43 20.74 -28.28
N TRP A 551 -14.47 19.69 -29.10
CA TRP A 551 -15.65 19.33 -29.88
C TRP A 551 -16.45 18.14 -29.34
N LEU A 552 -15.92 17.30 -28.45
CA LEU A 552 -16.68 16.26 -27.73
C LEU A 552 -16.70 16.49 -26.20
N SER A 553 -16.58 17.77 -25.82
CA SER A 553 -16.68 18.29 -24.45
C SER A 553 -17.97 17.90 -23.71
N ASN A 554 -18.02 18.15 -22.41
CA ASN A 554 -19.25 17.99 -21.61
C ASN A 554 -20.40 18.86 -22.13
N VAL A 555 -20.11 20.02 -22.73
CA VAL A 555 -21.13 20.89 -23.37
C VAL A 555 -21.66 20.24 -24.65
N ALA A 556 -20.79 19.62 -25.45
CA ALA A 556 -21.20 18.87 -26.63
C ALA A 556 -22.06 17.66 -26.28
N GLU A 557 -21.69 16.94 -25.21
CA GLU A 557 -22.45 15.82 -24.67
C GLU A 557 -23.84 16.25 -24.14
N GLN A 558 -23.89 17.25 -23.26
CA GLN A 558 -25.11 17.67 -22.57
C GLN A 558 -26.15 18.33 -23.50
N TYR A 559 -25.70 19.17 -24.44
CA TYR A 559 -26.57 19.94 -25.33
C TYR A 559 -26.62 19.40 -26.76
N ASN A 560 -26.06 18.20 -26.99
CA ASN A 560 -25.89 17.55 -28.30
C ASN A 560 -25.28 18.51 -29.37
N TYR A 561 -24.37 19.40 -28.97
CA TYR A 561 -23.95 20.58 -29.75
C TYR A 561 -22.47 20.51 -30.10
N SER A 562 -22.15 20.26 -31.38
CA SER A 562 -20.79 20.38 -31.90
C SER A 562 -20.77 20.49 -33.43
N SER A 563 -19.57 20.67 -34.00
CA SER A 563 -19.31 20.62 -35.43
C SER A 563 -19.09 19.18 -35.90
N ALA A 564 -19.93 18.71 -36.82
CA ALA A 564 -19.89 17.35 -37.35
C ALA A 564 -18.51 16.95 -37.88
N MET A 565 -17.84 17.85 -38.62
CA MET A 565 -16.50 17.64 -39.20
C MET A 565 -15.43 17.22 -38.18
N TYR A 566 -15.51 17.69 -36.94
CA TYR A 566 -14.58 17.25 -35.88
C TYR A 566 -15.04 15.93 -35.23
N ILE A 567 -16.35 15.75 -35.04
CA ILE A 567 -16.91 14.49 -34.52
C ILE A 567 -16.60 13.30 -35.44
N GLU A 568 -16.64 13.50 -36.76
CA GLU A 568 -16.28 12.49 -37.77
C GLU A 568 -14.81 12.03 -37.66
N LYS A 569 -13.88 12.92 -37.27
CA LYS A 569 -12.49 12.54 -36.94
C LYS A 569 -12.35 11.83 -35.60
N ILE A 570 -13.13 12.26 -34.61
CA ILE A 570 -13.03 11.78 -33.21
C ILE A 570 -13.59 10.37 -33.06
N ILE A 571 -14.61 9.96 -33.83
CA ILE A 571 -15.22 8.62 -33.72
C ILE A 571 -14.20 7.49 -34.02
N PRO A 572 -13.42 7.50 -35.12
CA PRO A 572 -12.37 6.51 -35.35
C PRO A 572 -11.32 6.42 -34.23
N LEU A 573 -10.95 7.55 -33.63
CA LEU A 573 -10.01 7.57 -32.50
C LEU A 573 -10.65 6.94 -31.26
N LEU A 574 -11.88 7.29 -30.90
CA LEU A 574 -12.62 6.63 -29.82
C LEU A 574 -12.75 5.12 -30.04
N ASP A 575 -12.98 4.68 -31.27
CA ASP A 575 -13.12 3.26 -31.60
C ASP A 575 -11.78 2.51 -31.50
N SER A 576 -10.67 3.16 -31.85
CA SER A 576 -9.32 2.61 -31.65
C SER A 576 -8.94 2.39 -30.19
N TYR A 577 -9.55 3.12 -29.24
CA TYR A 577 -9.38 2.88 -27.80
C TYR A 577 -10.44 1.93 -27.23
N LEU A 578 -11.70 2.06 -27.67
CA LEU A 578 -12.82 1.30 -27.10
C LEU A 578 -12.75 -0.18 -27.50
N MET A 579 -12.55 -0.50 -28.78
CA MET A 579 -12.61 -1.90 -29.24
C MET A 579 -11.56 -2.80 -28.57
N PRO A 580 -10.28 -2.38 -28.39
CA PRO A 580 -9.33 -3.15 -27.59
C PRO A 580 -9.75 -3.29 -26.13
N LEU A 581 -10.29 -2.24 -25.50
CA LEU A 581 -10.71 -2.27 -24.10
C LEU A 581 -11.89 -3.23 -23.87
N GLU A 582 -12.86 -3.25 -24.78
CA GLU A 582 -13.98 -4.20 -24.74
C GLU A 582 -13.51 -5.64 -25.01
N LYS A 583 -12.47 -5.84 -25.84
CA LYS A 583 -11.84 -7.16 -25.95
C LYS A 583 -11.14 -7.56 -24.65
N LEU A 584 -10.33 -6.68 -24.06
CA LEU A 584 -9.62 -6.95 -22.80
C LEU A 584 -10.59 -7.22 -21.64
N GLU A 585 -11.76 -6.57 -21.59
CA GLU A 585 -12.82 -6.88 -20.62
C GLU A 585 -13.30 -8.34 -20.75
N ASN A 586 -13.55 -8.80 -21.98
CA ASN A 586 -14.04 -10.15 -22.24
C ASN A 586 -12.95 -11.22 -22.06
N ASP A 587 -11.76 -11.01 -22.65
CA ASP A 587 -10.58 -11.87 -22.47
C ASP A 587 -10.27 -12.03 -20.96
N LEU A 588 -10.29 -10.94 -20.18
CA LEU A 588 -9.99 -11.01 -18.74
C LEU A 588 -11.04 -11.81 -17.97
N ARG A 589 -12.32 -11.59 -18.27
CA ARG A 589 -13.43 -12.33 -17.63
C ARG A 589 -13.35 -13.82 -17.93
N GLU A 590 -13.01 -14.23 -19.15
CA GLU A 590 -12.80 -15.65 -19.48
C GLU A 590 -11.64 -16.23 -18.67
N GLU A 591 -10.47 -15.59 -18.70
CA GLU A 591 -9.26 -16.12 -18.04
C GLU A 591 -9.38 -16.12 -16.51
N MET A 592 -9.89 -15.04 -15.91
CA MET A 592 -10.16 -15.02 -14.47
C MET A 592 -11.21 -16.05 -14.07
N SER A 593 -12.16 -16.44 -14.92
CA SER A 593 -13.13 -17.50 -14.59
C SER A 593 -12.51 -18.88 -14.35
N LYS A 594 -11.28 -19.10 -14.85
CA LYS A 594 -10.50 -20.33 -14.65
C LYS A 594 -9.85 -20.38 -13.26
N VAL A 595 -9.64 -19.21 -12.63
CA VAL A 595 -8.92 -19.04 -11.36
C VAL A 595 -9.82 -18.59 -10.20
N TYR A 596 -10.76 -17.67 -10.44
CA TYR A 596 -11.51 -16.94 -9.42
C TYR A 596 -13.01 -17.20 -9.47
N PHE A 597 -13.69 -16.94 -8.36
CA PHE A 597 -15.16 -16.93 -8.25
C PHE A 597 -15.76 -15.64 -8.87
N PRO A 598 -17.04 -15.65 -9.32
CA PRO A 598 -17.61 -14.54 -10.08
C PRO A 598 -17.55 -13.17 -9.37
N GLU A 599 -17.80 -13.13 -8.05
CA GLU A 599 -17.79 -11.87 -7.28
C GLU A 599 -16.44 -11.14 -7.37
N ALA A 600 -15.32 -11.86 -7.23
CA ALA A 600 -13.98 -11.29 -7.35
C ALA A 600 -13.65 -10.77 -8.76
N ILE A 601 -14.25 -11.38 -9.80
CA ILE A 601 -14.10 -10.93 -11.20
C ILE A 601 -14.90 -9.65 -11.42
N ASP A 602 -16.13 -9.61 -10.93
CA ASP A 602 -17.00 -8.43 -11.04
C ASP A 602 -16.49 -7.26 -10.19
N GLU A 603 -15.96 -7.49 -8.98
CA GLU A 603 -15.33 -6.44 -8.18
C GLU A 603 -14.10 -5.85 -8.89
N PHE A 604 -13.24 -6.70 -9.47
CA PHE A 604 -12.05 -6.24 -10.18
C PHE A 604 -12.40 -5.43 -11.44
N VAL A 605 -13.33 -5.93 -12.27
CA VAL A 605 -13.78 -5.23 -13.48
C VAL A 605 -14.56 -3.95 -13.15
N LEU A 606 -15.33 -3.92 -12.06
CA LEU A 606 -16.01 -2.72 -11.56
C LEU A 606 -15.01 -1.65 -11.13
N THR A 607 -14.03 -2.04 -10.31
CA THR A 607 -13.01 -1.14 -9.73
C THR A 607 -12.07 -0.56 -10.79
N TYR A 608 -11.52 -1.42 -11.65
CA TYR A 608 -10.37 -1.05 -12.49
C TYR A 608 -10.71 -0.69 -13.94
N MET A 609 -11.72 -1.34 -14.55
CA MET A 609 -12.01 -1.21 -15.98
C MET A 609 -13.29 -0.44 -16.30
N SER A 610 -14.32 -0.59 -15.47
CA SER A 610 -15.68 -0.12 -15.80
C SER A 610 -15.77 1.40 -15.97
N GLY A 611 -15.00 2.20 -15.22
CA GLY A 611 -14.99 3.65 -15.36
C GLY A 611 -14.49 4.12 -16.74
N ASP A 612 -13.34 3.60 -17.17
CA ASP A 612 -12.72 3.95 -18.46
C ASP A 612 -13.55 3.42 -19.66
N LEU A 613 -14.11 2.20 -19.53
CA LEU A 613 -15.07 1.63 -20.49
C LEU A 613 -16.35 2.48 -20.61
N GLN A 614 -16.98 2.84 -19.48
CA GLN A 614 -18.20 3.65 -19.48
C GLN A 614 -17.94 5.05 -20.04
N PHE A 615 -16.79 5.66 -19.75
CA PHE A 615 -16.38 6.93 -20.34
C PHE A 615 -16.33 6.87 -21.87
N LEU A 616 -15.62 5.89 -22.44
CA LEU A 616 -15.51 5.72 -23.89
C LEU A 616 -16.87 5.39 -24.55
N ARG A 617 -17.62 4.43 -23.98
CA ARG A 617 -18.99 4.06 -24.42
C ARG A 617 -19.92 5.29 -24.43
N LYS A 618 -19.86 6.14 -23.40
CA LYS A 618 -20.65 7.39 -23.26
C LYS A 618 -20.25 8.45 -24.30
N ARG A 619 -18.95 8.70 -24.48
CA ARG A 619 -18.43 9.65 -25.48
C ARG A 619 -18.80 9.22 -26.91
N LYS A 620 -18.64 7.93 -27.25
CA LYS A 620 -19.07 7.36 -28.55
C LYS A 620 -20.57 7.52 -28.78
N LYS A 621 -21.39 7.28 -27.76
CA LYS A 621 -22.86 7.48 -27.82
C LYS A 621 -23.24 8.94 -28.07
N ALA A 622 -22.55 9.89 -27.44
CA ALA A 622 -22.76 11.32 -27.65
C ALA A 622 -22.32 11.76 -29.06
N ALA A 623 -21.12 11.36 -29.51
CA ALA A 623 -20.63 11.62 -30.86
C ALA A 623 -21.64 11.17 -31.95
N ASN A 624 -22.13 9.93 -31.83
CA ASN A 624 -23.15 9.40 -32.74
C ASN A 624 -24.51 10.11 -32.63
N ALA A 625 -24.87 10.67 -31.47
CA ALA A 625 -26.08 11.47 -31.32
C ALA A 625 -25.96 12.87 -31.97
N ILE A 626 -24.76 13.46 -31.98
CA ILE A 626 -24.50 14.75 -32.64
C ILE A 626 -24.65 14.58 -34.16
N LEU A 627 -23.97 13.59 -34.76
CA LEU A 627 -24.04 13.35 -36.21
C LEU A 627 -25.45 12.94 -36.67
N ASN A 628 -26.02 11.89 -36.08
CA ASN A 628 -27.20 11.24 -36.67
C ASN A 628 -28.54 11.93 -36.34
N LYS A 629 -28.59 12.79 -35.32
CA LYS A 629 -29.87 13.37 -34.84
C LYS A 629 -30.01 14.87 -35.07
N ARG A 630 -28.91 15.62 -35.28
CA ARG A 630 -28.98 17.10 -35.31
C ARG A 630 -29.07 17.67 -36.72
N LYS A 631 -30.30 17.99 -37.15
CA LYS A 631 -30.57 18.71 -38.41
C LYS A 631 -30.46 20.24 -38.29
N PHE A 632 -30.56 20.80 -37.08
CA PHE A 632 -30.59 22.25 -36.82
C PHE A 632 -29.85 22.61 -35.53
N PHE A 633 -29.28 23.82 -35.48
CA PHE A 633 -28.54 24.32 -34.32
C PHE A 633 -29.38 25.35 -33.55
N GLU A 634 -29.48 25.18 -32.23
CA GLU A 634 -30.20 26.12 -31.38
C GLU A 634 -29.34 27.35 -31.09
N LYS A 635 -29.97 28.53 -31.07
CA LYS A 635 -29.33 29.76 -30.60
C LYS A 635 -29.15 29.72 -29.08
N ARG A 636 -28.09 30.36 -28.59
CA ARG A 636 -27.85 30.53 -27.15
C ARG A 636 -28.86 31.50 -26.51
N PRO A 637 -29.08 31.44 -25.18
CA PRO A 637 -28.52 30.47 -24.23
C PRO A 637 -29.21 29.10 -24.29
N TYR A 638 -28.46 28.01 -24.08
CA TYR A 638 -29.03 26.66 -23.98
C TYR A 638 -29.73 26.42 -22.64
N ILE A 639 -29.24 27.07 -21.57
CA ILE A 639 -29.91 27.12 -20.27
C ILE A 639 -30.96 28.24 -20.32
N LYS A 640 -32.21 27.90 -20.02
CA LYS A 640 -33.25 28.89 -19.76
C LYS A 640 -33.09 29.39 -18.33
N TYR A 641 -32.44 30.53 -18.16
CA TYR A 641 -32.44 31.26 -16.89
C TYR A 641 -33.89 31.52 -16.44
N PRO A 642 -34.18 31.51 -15.13
CA PRO A 642 -35.42 32.08 -14.61
C PRO A 642 -35.60 33.49 -15.18
N LYS A 643 -36.82 33.87 -15.53
CA LYS A 643 -37.11 35.29 -15.69
C LYS A 643 -36.91 35.94 -14.34
N GLU A 644 -36.14 37.02 -14.29
CA GLU A 644 -36.13 37.96 -13.18
C GLU A 644 -37.58 38.22 -12.75
N THR A 645 -37.92 37.90 -11.51
CA THR A 645 -39.13 38.46 -10.89
C THR A 645 -38.99 39.98 -10.89
N ALA A 646 -40.09 40.73 -11.04
CA ALA A 646 -40.03 42.20 -11.20
C ALA A 646 -39.16 42.90 -10.13
N PHE A 647 -39.14 42.34 -8.91
CA PHE A 647 -38.29 42.73 -7.78
C PHE A 647 -36.76 42.79 -8.04
N GLN A 648 -36.25 42.16 -9.11
CA GLN A 648 -34.84 42.23 -9.51
C GLN A 648 -34.57 43.27 -10.61
N LYS A 649 -35.53 44.16 -10.93
CA LYS A 649 -35.37 45.25 -11.90
C LYS A 649 -35.46 46.65 -11.32
N ASP A 650 -35.86 46.74 -10.06
CA ASP A 650 -35.96 48.00 -9.30
C ASP A 650 -34.79 48.12 -8.26
N LEU A 651 -33.68 47.42 -8.53
CA LEU A 651 -32.39 47.43 -7.83
C LEU A 651 -31.26 47.60 -8.86
#